data_AF-A0A168PRZ7-F1
#
_entry.id   AF-A0A168PRZ7-F1
#
_cell.length_a   1.000
_cell.length_b   1.000
_cell.length_c   1.000
_cell.angle_alpha   90.00
_cell.angle_beta   90.00
_cell.angle_gamma   90.00
#
_symmetry.space_group_name_H-M   'P 1'
#
loop_
_entity.id
_entity.type
_entity.pdbx_description
1 polymer ?
#
loop_
_entity_poly.entity_id
_entity_poly.type
_entity_poly.pdbx_seq_one_letter_code
_entity_poly.pdbx_strand_id
1 'polypeptide(L)'
;MPKLDISLCMIMKDEELHLERCLSSIHQLVSEIIIADTGSHDKSVSIAHKFGAQVIHIPWEDDFAKARNTVLQQASCSWILVLDADEEADNWQVEELCNLLNNNDNQGYFLSLKSYVGETIERSYVTDTVCRLFRNDTRITFSDHIHESVAPSIWEIPDANIAFSSLRIKHYGYLQHELVRKDKGTRNLNIIQHNLQQQPGHLPLLYALGTEYYQLGDYESASTILIPLLRQVPAHSGYTSDLYLKSAYALYMCRKLKQSEDILLEGIVLFPDFTDLLETYAFLLAEQNRFSLAYEYLQKALKAGDVSIKYSSTSGSGTYRTHWVAGTICEQLLLFEEALRHYEQSLEFRSDYMPSWRSIVPICLLSNQIPRLLLITEKYHKSLSSDILMFLTPSALNSRSTPWLSQLRSYLPTEPETIVDAMLIQQSGDRHDSVQRLEVLLHTFPNHPMILSYLWAITYESEMSQSTLRWMNQLIQVRPDMNSIQKRLEDHPDTSFNPLNQQLLEYGIQLFIQTGSWNTLLALFRHSSSEIHWSTLPQSILAGLLQSPQAVQQQWCQIFLQQQEHHYSDDQTHEQTRVSSDISEWLYYASIAQACGEIPELNERIEESLCHSREVIQLVALAYYKLLRVDPIHTSYIPIGSICWPLLFRSYISI
;
A
#
# COMPACT_ATOMS: atom_id res chain seq x y z
N MET A 1 -7.07 17.67 37.60
CA MET A 1 -7.83 16.41 37.79
C MET A 1 -7.11 15.60 38.87
N PRO A 2 -7.82 14.80 39.69
CA PRO A 2 -7.15 13.89 40.62
C PRO A 2 -6.32 12.89 39.80
N LYS A 3 -5.05 12.72 40.17
CA LYS A 3 -4.19 11.68 39.61
C LYS A 3 -4.70 10.32 40.09
N LEU A 4 -4.63 9.31 39.22
CA LEU A 4 -5.07 7.96 39.53
C LEU A 4 -3.99 7.24 40.35
N ASP A 5 -4.40 6.29 41.17
CA ASP A 5 -3.50 5.49 42.02
C ASP A 5 -2.73 4.45 41.19
N ILE A 6 -1.87 4.97 40.30
CA ILE A 6 -1.02 4.24 39.35
C ILE A 6 0.42 4.72 39.49
N SER A 7 1.33 3.76 39.57
CA SER A 7 2.77 3.90 39.39
C SER A 7 3.15 3.66 37.95
N LEU A 8 3.71 4.65 37.26
CA LEU A 8 4.37 4.41 35.98
C LEU A 8 5.80 3.91 36.25
N CYS A 9 6.09 2.67 35.87
CA CYS A 9 7.40 2.05 36.00
C CYS A 9 8.05 1.89 34.63
N MET A 10 9.25 2.44 34.45
CA MET A 10 9.99 2.37 33.18
C MET A 10 11.43 1.95 33.41
N ILE A 11 12.04 1.37 32.38
CA ILE A 11 13.49 1.24 32.25
C ILE A 11 13.92 2.10 31.06
N MET A 12 15.10 2.72 31.12
CA MET A 12 15.60 3.51 29.99
C MET A 12 17.12 3.49 29.87
N LYS A 13 17.59 3.79 28.65
CA LYS A 13 18.97 4.13 28.32
C LYS A 13 19.01 4.94 27.03
N ASP A 14 19.50 6.17 27.08
CA ASP A 14 19.72 7.01 25.89
C ASP A 14 18.47 7.25 25.01
N GLU A 15 17.35 7.65 25.64
CA GLU A 15 16.03 7.83 25.05
C GLU A 15 15.59 9.30 24.91
N GLU A 16 16.50 10.26 24.78
CA GLU A 16 16.16 11.70 24.74
C GLU A 16 15.20 12.08 23.60
N LEU A 17 15.17 11.30 22.50
CA LEU A 17 14.30 11.54 21.34
C LEU A 17 12.85 11.11 21.55
N HIS A 18 12.56 10.25 22.54
CA HIS A 18 11.23 9.64 22.69
C HIS A 18 10.62 9.88 24.07
N LEU A 19 11.44 9.97 25.10
CA LEU A 19 10.99 10.03 26.48
C LEU A 19 10.02 11.19 26.75
N GLU A 20 10.26 12.36 26.16
CA GLU A 20 9.38 13.52 26.34
C GLU A 20 7.97 13.26 25.77
N ARG A 21 7.86 12.61 24.60
CA ARG A 21 6.57 12.22 24.00
C ARG A 21 5.84 11.20 24.88
N CYS A 22 6.56 10.14 25.30
CA CYS A 22 6.02 9.11 26.19
C CYS A 22 5.45 9.72 27.48
N LEU A 23 6.27 10.46 28.22
CA LEU A 23 5.86 11.04 29.51
C LEU A 23 4.77 12.11 29.34
N SER A 24 4.82 12.92 28.28
CA SER A 24 3.76 13.89 27.98
C SER A 24 2.39 13.23 27.84
N SER A 25 2.32 12.03 27.26
CA SER A 25 1.06 11.32 27.04
C SER A 25 0.39 10.79 28.32
N ILE A 26 1.14 10.60 29.41
CA ILE A 26 0.67 9.82 30.57
C ILE A 26 0.85 10.51 31.95
N HIS A 27 1.78 11.47 32.08
CA HIS A 27 2.16 12.05 33.38
C HIS A 27 1.01 12.71 34.17
N GLN A 28 -0.04 13.17 33.47
CA GLN A 28 -1.21 13.79 34.10
C GLN A 28 -2.18 12.76 34.69
N LEU A 29 -2.09 11.50 34.27
CA LEU A 29 -2.99 10.42 34.66
C LEU A 29 -2.44 9.62 35.85
N VAL A 30 -1.12 9.57 36.04
CA VAL A 30 -0.45 8.76 37.06
C VAL A 30 -0.03 9.56 38.29
N SER A 31 -0.07 8.92 39.46
CA SER A 31 0.31 9.53 40.74
C SER A 31 1.82 9.63 40.91
N GLU A 32 2.55 8.62 40.43
CA GLU A 32 4.00 8.57 40.50
C GLU A 32 4.63 8.04 39.21
N ILE A 33 5.88 8.45 38.96
CA ILE A 33 6.69 8.01 37.82
C ILE A 33 8.04 7.58 38.37
N ILE A 34 8.43 6.34 38.11
CA ILE A 34 9.67 5.74 38.57
C ILE A 34 10.39 5.16 37.36
N ILE A 35 11.63 5.59 37.17
CA ILE A 35 12.43 5.20 36.01
C ILE A 35 13.76 4.63 36.48
N ALA A 36 14.09 3.42 36.06
CA ALA A 36 15.42 2.86 36.21
C ALA A 36 16.29 3.20 35.00
N ASP A 37 17.29 4.06 35.21
CA ASP A 37 18.31 4.38 34.23
C ASP A 37 19.44 3.34 34.29
N THR A 38 19.68 2.68 33.16
CA THR A 38 20.68 1.61 33.02
C THR A 38 22.03 2.10 32.48
N GLY A 39 22.24 3.43 32.50
CA GLY A 39 23.50 4.09 32.13
C GLY A 39 23.37 5.01 30.92
N SER A 40 22.43 5.97 30.97
CA SER A 40 22.30 7.00 29.94
C SER A 40 23.44 8.03 29.98
N HIS A 41 23.84 8.51 28.81
CA HIS A 41 24.84 9.56 28.60
C HIS A 41 24.24 10.81 27.93
N ASP A 42 23.00 10.73 27.46
CA ASP A 42 22.26 11.81 26.84
C ASP A 42 21.39 12.60 27.84
N LYS A 43 20.42 13.39 27.35
CA LYS A 43 19.55 14.22 28.20
C LYS A 43 18.39 13.46 28.86
N SER A 44 18.29 12.13 28.71
CA SER A 44 17.15 11.34 29.22
C SER A 44 16.84 11.58 30.69
N VAL A 45 17.85 11.56 31.55
CA VAL A 45 17.67 11.79 33.01
C VAL A 45 17.13 13.19 33.29
N SER A 46 17.63 14.21 32.57
CA SER A 46 17.13 15.58 32.73
C SER A 46 15.68 15.74 32.26
N ILE A 47 15.30 15.05 31.18
CA ILE A 47 13.92 15.00 30.68
C ILE A 47 13.03 14.31 31.72
N ALA A 48 13.43 13.15 32.25
CA ALA A 48 12.69 12.43 33.30
C ALA A 48 12.38 13.32 34.51
N HIS A 49 13.38 14.04 35.03
CA HIS A 49 13.19 14.94 36.17
C HIS A 49 12.24 16.11 35.87
N LYS A 50 12.19 16.63 34.62
CA LYS A 50 11.22 17.66 34.21
C LYS A 50 9.77 17.21 34.41
N PHE A 51 9.49 15.91 34.29
CA PHE A 51 8.18 15.31 34.52
C PHE A 51 7.93 14.88 35.97
N GLY A 52 8.88 15.16 36.89
CA GLY A 52 8.77 14.77 38.29
C GLY A 52 9.06 13.29 38.55
N ALA A 53 9.74 12.61 37.62
CA ALA A 53 10.10 11.21 37.79
C ALA A 53 11.17 11.02 38.88
N GLN A 54 11.00 9.97 39.69
CA GLN A 54 12.06 9.42 40.52
C GLN A 54 12.95 8.54 39.65
N VAL A 55 14.19 8.97 39.42
CA VAL A 55 15.17 8.22 38.65
C VAL A 55 16.07 7.44 39.61
N ILE A 56 16.14 6.12 39.43
CA ILE A 56 17.11 5.24 40.10
C ILE A 56 18.15 4.75 39.10
N HIS A 57 19.41 4.61 39.52
CA HIS A 57 20.47 4.11 38.66
C HIS A 57 20.76 2.65 39.00
N ILE A 58 20.75 1.78 37.98
CA ILE A 58 21.06 0.36 38.11
C ILE A 58 22.06 -0.05 37.01
N PRO A 59 22.92 -1.05 37.24
CA PRO A 59 23.76 -1.58 36.17
C PRO A 59 22.92 -2.31 35.12
N TRP A 60 23.29 -2.19 33.84
CA TRP A 60 22.77 -3.07 32.78
C TRP A 60 23.44 -4.44 32.88
N GLU A 61 22.65 -5.49 33.04
CA GLU A 61 23.12 -6.88 33.23
C GLU A 61 22.61 -7.84 32.14
N ASP A 62 22.31 -7.31 30.95
CA ASP A 62 21.78 -8.09 29.81
C ASP A 62 20.48 -8.86 30.13
N ASP A 63 19.67 -8.32 31.04
CA ASP A 63 18.42 -8.89 31.54
C ASP A 63 17.34 -7.80 31.72
N PHE A 64 16.38 -7.76 30.79
CA PHE A 64 15.28 -6.81 30.84
C PHE A 64 14.34 -7.07 32.04
N ALA A 65 14.03 -8.34 32.34
CA ALA A 65 13.16 -8.68 33.46
C ALA A 65 13.78 -8.25 34.81
N LYS A 66 15.08 -8.43 35.01
CA LYS A 66 15.77 -7.96 36.23
C LYS A 66 15.68 -6.46 36.40
N ALA A 67 15.91 -5.70 35.33
CA ALA A 67 15.78 -4.25 35.35
C ALA A 67 14.33 -3.81 35.67
N ARG A 68 13.33 -4.44 35.03
CA ARG A 68 11.91 -4.17 35.30
C ARG A 68 11.53 -4.49 36.73
N ASN A 69 11.86 -5.69 37.22
CA ASN A 69 11.56 -6.11 38.58
C ASN A 69 12.19 -5.19 39.65
N THR A 70 13.37 -4.62 39.37
CA THR A 70 14.01 -3.65 40.25
C THR A 70 13.21 -2.35 40.36
N VAL A 71 12.65 -1.85 39.24
CA VAL A 71 11.81 -0.64 39.26
C VAL A 71 10.44 -0.90 39.90
N LEU A 72 9.85 -2.09 39.73
CA LEU A 72 8.58 -2.45 40.37
C LEU A 72 8.65 -2.37 41.90
N GLN A 73 9.79 -2.73 42.50
CA GLN A 73 9.97 -2.70 43.96
C GLN A 73 9.92 -1.30 44.57
N GLN A 74 10.06 -0.25 43.76
CA GLN A 74 9.96 1.13 44.23
C GLN A 74 8.53 1.69 44.16
N ALA A 75 7.61 0.99 43.48
CA ALA A 75 6.23 1.43 43.27
C ALA A 75 5.43 1.42 44.58
N SER A 76 4.70 2.52 44.84
CA SER A 76 3.89 2.72 46.04
C SER A 76 2.37 2.74 45.80
N CYS A 77 1.91 2.92 44.56
CA CYS A 77 0.49 2.92 44.23
C CYS A 77 -0.10 1.51 44.13
N SER A 78 -1.43 1.40 44.18
CA SER A 78 -2.13 0.09 44.10
C SER A 78 -2.01 -0.60 42.74
N TRP A 79 -1.72 0.17 41.69
CA TRP A 79 -1.59 -0.33 40.31
C TRP A 79 -0.25 0.11 39.72
N ILE A 80 0.31 -0.74 38.86
CA ILE A 80 1.50 -0.46 38.09
C ILE A 80 1.14 -0.43 36.61
N LEU A 81 1.60 0.61 35.93
CA LEU A 81 1.65 0.72 34.48
C LEU A 81 3.11 0.63 34.04
N VAL A 82 3.40 -0.22 33.06
CA VAL A 82 4.71 -0.31 32.44
C VAL A 82 4.63 0.26 31.03
N LEU A 83 5.56 1.16 30.68
CA LEU A 83 5.76 1.68 29.33
C LEU A 83 7.25 1.72 29.00
N ASP A 84 7.57 1.56 27.73
CA ASP A 84 8.90 1.82 27.18
C ASP A 84 9.00 3.26 26.65
N ALA A 85 10.20 3.83 26.60
CA ALA A 85 10.36 5.25 26.26
C ALA A 85 9.94 5.60 24.82
N ASP A 86 9.93 4.61 23.93
CA ASP A 86 9.44 4.69 22.55
C ASP A 86 7.96 4.27 22.40
N GLU A 87 7.22 4.23 23.51
CA GLU A 87 5.77 4.03 23.57
C GLU A 87 5.01 5.32 23.92
N GLU A 88 3.71 5.38 23.62
CA GLU A 88 2.83 6.52 23.89
C GLU A 88 1.40 6.05 24.16
N ALA A 89 0.75 6.59 25.19
CA ALA A 89 -0.67 6.32 25.46
C ALA A 89 -1.56 6.97 24.39
N ASP A 90 -2.39 6.19 23.70
CA ASP A 90 -3.22 6.69 22.60
C ASP A 90 -4.52 7.34 23.11
N ASN A 91 -4.44 8.62 23.49
CA ASN A 91 -5.60 9.46 23.84
C ASN A 91 -6.45 8.90 25.00
N TRP A 92 -5.82 8.28 26.01
CA TRP A 92 -6.53 7.65 27.13
C TRP A 92 -7.36 8.67 27.92
N GLN A 93 -8.58 8.28 28.27
CA GLN A 93 -9.47 9.09 29.09
C GLN A 93 -9.43 8.63 30.56
N VAL A 94 -9.60 9.56 31.48
CA VAL A 94 -9.58 9.29 32.93
C VAL A 94 -10.68 8.29 33.31
N GLU A 95 -11.85 8.42 32.70
CA GLU A 95 -13.00 7.56 32.97
C GLU A 95 -12.75 6.10 32.58
N GLU A 96 -12.07 5.87 31.46
CA GLU A 96 -11.72 4.51 30.99
C GLU A 96 -10.79 3.83 31.98
N LEU A 97 -9.74 4.53 32.42
CA LEU A 97 -8.83 4.02 33.45
C LEU A 97 -9.56 3.77 34.76
N CYS A 98 -10.37 4.73 35.25
CA CYS A 98 -11.16 4.55 36.49
C CYS A 98 -11.99 3.27 36.46
N ASN A 99 -12.63 2.94 35.33
CA ASN A 99 -13.42 1.72 35.20
C ASN A 99 -12.57 0.45 35.34
N LEU A 100 -11.36 0.44 34.77
CA LEU A 100 -10.42 -0.68 34.90
C LEU A 100 -9.91 -0.82 36.34
N LEU A 101 -9.51 0.29 36.97
CA LEU A 101 -8.91 0.28 38.31
C LEU A 101 -9.91 -0.09 39.42
N ASN A 102 -11.19 0.25 39.23
CA ASN A 102 -12.27 -0.04 40.19
C ASN A 102 -12.77 -1.49 40.10
N ASN A 103 -12.37 -2.24 39.08
CA ASN A 103 -12.69 -3.66 38.99
C ASN A 103 -11.71 -4.47 39.85
N ASN A 104 -12.23 -5.11 40.90
CA ASN A 104 -11.43 -5.89 41.84
C ASN A 104 -11.25 -7.35 41.43
N ASP A 105 -11.92 -7.80 40.36
CA ASP A 105 -11.85 -9.17 39.88
C ASP A 105 -10.61 -9.42 39.01
N ASN A 106 -9.91 -8.36 38.60
CA ASN A 106 -8.75 -8.44 37.71
C ASN A 106 -7.45 -8.02 38.40
N GLN A 107 -6.41 -8.82 38.18
CA GLN A 107 -5.04 -8.57 38.66
C GLN A 107 -4.18 -7.93 37.57
N GLY A 108 -4.63 -8.02 36.31
CA GLY A 108 -3.96 -7.38 35.18
C GLY A 108 -4.89 -7.11 34.01
N TYR A 109 -4.36 -6.32 33.06
CA TYR A 109 -5.00 -6.02 31.80
C TYR A 109 -4.02 -6.20 30.64
N PHE A 110 -4.45 -6.96 29.62
CA PHE A 110 -3.85 -6.95 28.29
C PHE A 110 -4.29 -5.68 27.55
N LEU A 111 -3.31 -4.91 27.10
CA LEU A 111 -3.51 -3.69 26.31
C LEU A 111 -3.06 -3.95 24.87
N SER A 112 -3.71 -3.28 23.93
CA SER A 112 -3.32 -3.33 22.51
C SER A 112 -2.07 -2.47 22.29
N LEU A 113 -1.01 -3.08 21.79
CA LEU A 113 0.24 -2.41 21.40
C LEU A 113 0.30 -2.30 19.88
N LYS A 114 0.22 -1.08 19.38
CA LYS A 114 0.27 -0.73 17.96
C LYS A 114 1.69 -0.36 17.56
N SER A 115 2.45 -1.35 17.10
CA SER A 115 3.83 -1.21 16.65
C SER A 115 3.89 -0.72 15.20
N TYR A 116 4.34 0.52 15.00
CA TYR A 116 4.51 1.10 13.67
C TYR A 116 5.76 0.54 12.99
N VAL A 117 5.61 0.14 11.72
CA VAL A 117 6.67 -0.50 10.93
C VAL A 117 6.90 0.24 9.60
N GLY A 118 8.14 0.23 9.13
CA GLY A 118 8.57 0.89 7.89
C GLY A 118 9.17 2.29 8.10
N GLU A 119 9.15 3.09 7.03
CA GLU A 119 9.78 4.43 7.01
C GLU A 119 8.90 5.53 7.61
N THR A 120 7.58 5.38 7.63
CA THR A 120 6.62 6.42 8.05
C THR A 120 5.56 5.86 9.01
N ILE A 121 5.19 6.68 10.00
CA ILE A 121 4.31 6.33 11.13
C ILE A 121 2.88 5.92 10.69
N GLU A 122 2.44 6.26 9.47
CA GLU A 122 1.02 6.23 9.11
C GLU A 122 0.61 5.14 8.10
N ARG A 123 1.55 4.32 7.61
CA ARG A 123 1.26 3.38 6.50
C ARG A 123 0.95 1.95 6.93
N SER A 124 1.74 1.39 7.85
CA SER A 124 1.60 0.00 8.30
C SER A 124 1.95 -0.16 9.78
N TYR A 125 1.22 -1.03 10.47
CA TYR A 125 1.52 -1.39 11.86
C TYR A 125 1.17 -2.85 12.15
N VAL A 126 1.77 -3.41 13.18
CA VAL A 126 1.38 -4.70 13.77
C VAL A 126 0.72 -4.42 15.12
N THR A 127 -0.32 -5.16 15.46
CA THR A 127 -0.98 -5.06 16.76
C THR A 127 -0.76 -6.33 17.55
N ASP A 128 -0.21 -6.16 18.75
CA ASP A 128 -0.02 -7.20 19.76
C ASP A 128 -0.87 -6.91 21.00
N THR A 129 -1.05 -7.91 21.85
CA THR A 129 -1.65 -7.72 23.18
C THR A 129 -0.63 -8.02 24.27
N VAL A 130 -0.34 -7.04 25.11
CA VAL A 130 0.70 -7.12 26.16
C VAL A 130 0.12 -6.74 27.51
N CYS A 131 0.49 -7.46 28.58
CA CYS A 131 0.04 -7.15 29.93
C CYS A 131 0.89 -6.00 30.49
N ARG A 132 0.35 -4.77 30.46
CA ARG A 132 1.08 -3.55 30.84
C ARG A 132 0.48 -2.83 32.06
N LEU A 133 -0.77 -3.11 32.43
CA LEU A 133 -1.43 -2.54 33.61
C LEU A 133 -1.83 -3.66 34.57
N PHE A 134 -1.29 -3.68 35.78
CA PHE A 134 -1.51 -4.76 36.75
C PHE A 134 -1.43 -4.28 38.19
N ARG A 135 -1.92 -5.09 39.13
CA ARG A 135 -1.90 -4.77 40.57
C ARG A 135 -0.47 -4.72 41.08
N ASN A 136 -0.19 -3.80 41.99
CA ASN A 136 1.06 -3.77 42.72
C ASN A 136 1.06 -4.87 43.80
N ASP A 137 1.44 -6.08 43.40
CA ASP A 137 1.56 -7.25 44.28
C ASP A 137 2.96 -7.85 44.11
N THR A 138 3.65 -8.12 45.21
CA THR A 138 5.05 -8.59 45.19
C THR A 138 5.24 -9.96 44.57
N ARG A 139 4.16 -10.72 44.37
CA ARG A 139 4.15 -11.99 43.62
C ARG A 139 4.17 -11.80 42.11
N ILE A 140 3.79 -10.61 41.63
CA ILE A 140 3.72 -10.28 40.21
C ILE A 140 5.09 -9.78 39.76
N THR A 141 5.78 -10.59 38.96
CA THR A 141 7.14 -10.33 38.46
C THR A 141 7.24 -10.64 36.98
N PHE A 142 8.18 -9.97 36.31
CA PHE A 142 8.59 -10.30 34.95
C PHE A 142 9.50 -11.54 34.95
N SER A 143 9.26 -12.44 34.02
CA SER A 143 10.16 -13.56 33.67
C SER A 143 10.79 -13.35 32.29
N ASP A 144 11.85 -14.11 32.01
CA ASP A 144 12.62 -14.14 30.75
C ASP A 144 13.55 -12.94 30.52
N HIS A 145 14.75 -13.20 29.99
CA HIS A 145 15.80 -12.17 29.82
C HIS A 145 15.50 -11.19 28.67
N ILE A 146 14.64 -11.60 27.74
CA ILE A 146 14.19 -10.85 26.55
C ILE A 146 12.77 -11.28 26.19
N HIS A 147 11.96 -10.35 25.64
CA HIS A 147 10.53 -10.53 25.46
C HIS A 147 9.82 -10.89 26.78
N GLU A 148 10.28 -10.24 27.84
CA GLU A 148 9.85 -10.45 29.20
C GLU A 148 8.34 -10.23 29.36
N SER A 149 7.71 -11.08 30.17
CA SER A 149 6.27 -11.04 30.40
C SER A 149 5.94 -11.13 31.88
N VAL A 150 4.93 -10.37 32.29
CA VAL A 150 4.39 -10.36 33.66
C VAL A 150 3.20 -11.30 33.81
N ALA A 151 2.54 -11.69 32.71
CA ALA A 151 1.33 -12.51 32.76
C ALA A 151 1.53 -13.89 33.43
N PRO A 152 2.66 -14.61 33.22
CA PRO A 152 2.90 -15.91 33.87
C PRO A 152 2.77 -15.86 35.40
N SER A 153 3.40 -14.88 36.05
CA SER A 153 3.36 -14.76 37.51
C SER A 153 1.97 -14.38 38.04
N ILE A 154 1.17 -13.65 37.26
CA ILE A 154 -0.23 -13.37 37.61
C ILE A 154 -1.06 -14.66 37.58
N TRP A 155 -0.90 -15.50 36.56
CA TRP A 155 -1.65 -16.75 36.45
C TRP A 155 -1.28 -17.80 37.52
N GLU A 156 -0.12 -17.67 38.16
CA GLU A 156 0.25 -18.49 39.31
C GLU A 156 -0.51 -18.10 40.59
N ILE A 157 -1.11 -16.92 40.64
CA ILE A 157 -1.91 -16.46 41.78
C ILE A 157 -3.29 -17.15 41.74
N PRO A 158 -3.72 -17.82 42.82
CA PRO A 158 -5.04 -18.43 42.87
C PRO A 158 -6.16 -17.44 42.59
N ASP A 159 -7.10 -17.83 41.74
CA ASP A 159 -8.26 -17.05 41.31
C ASP A 159 -7.93 -15.73 40.60
N ALA A 160 -6.68 -15.53 40.18
CA ALA A 160 -6.30 -14.32 39.46
C ALA A 160 -6.76 -14.34 38.01
N ASN A 161 -7.17 -13.16 37.54
CA ASN A 161 -7.61 -12.95 36.17
C ASN A 161 -6.85 -11.81 35.50
N ILE A 162 -6.60 -11.95 34.20
CA ILE A 162 -6.12 -10.89 33.33
C ILE A 162 -7.20 -10.63 32.29
N ALA A 163 -7.77 -9.43 32.29
CA ALA A 163 -8.80 -9.05 31.32
C ALA A 163 -8.20 -8.32 30.12
N PHE A 164 -8.95 -8.22 29.02
CA PHE A 164 -8.58 -7.38 27.90
C PHE A 164 -9.12 -5.96 28.10
N SER A 165 -8.30 -4.96 27.73
CA SER A 165 -8.67 -3.55 27.74
C SER A 165 -8.79 -3.01 26.32
N SER A 166 -9.68 -2.04 26.11
CA SER A 166 -9.74 -1.26 24.88
C SER A 166 -8.64 -0.20 24.77
N LEU A 167 -7.88 0.03 25.84
CA LEU A 167 -6.77 0.98 25.85
C LEU A 167 -5.66 0.54 24.89
N ARG A 168 -5.11 1.52 24.17
CA ARG A 168 -4.11 1.34 23.12
C ARG A 168 -2.82 2.07 23.42
N ILE A 169 -1.70 1.43 23.13
CA ILE A 169 -0.36 2.00 23.22
C ILE A 169 0.20 2.09 21.81
N LYS A 170 0.68 3.26 21.42
CA LYS A 170 1.45 3.46 20.18
C LYS A 170 2.90 3.12 20.44
N HIS A 171 3.52 2.34 19.58
CA HIS A 171 4.91 1.91 19.73
C HIS A 171 5.72 2.22 18.48
N TYR A 172 6.81 2.97 18.67
CA TYR A 172 7.62 3.52 17.58
C TYR A 172 8.98 2.81 17.42
N GLY A 173 9.32 1.88 18.32
CA GLY A 173 10.62 1.19 18.38
C GLY A 173 10.91 0.19 17.26
N TYR A 174 10.03 0.07 16.27
CA TYR A 174 10.19 -0.77 15.05
C TYR A 174 10.22 0.04 13.76
N LEU A 175 10.28 1.37 13.84
CA LEU A 175 10.57 2.21 12.69
C LEU A 175 12.02 1.96 12.23
N GLN A 176 12.25 1.95 10.93
CA GLN A 176 13.53 1.52 10.35
C GLN A 176 14.74 2.33 10.89
N HIS A 177 14.56 3.63 11.10
CA HIS A 177 15.60 4.50 11.64
C HIS A 177 15.94 4.16 13.11
N GLU A 178 14.97 3.74 13.92
CA GLU A 178 15.21 3.34 15.31
C GLU A 178 15.88 1.96 15.40
N LEU A 179 15.51 1.01 14.53
CA LEU A 179 16.16 -0.30 14.47
C LEU A 179 17.67 -0.18 14.18
N VAL A 180 18.03 0.67 13.22
CA VAL A 180 19.43 0.95 12.86
C VAL A 180 20.13 1.70 13.98
N ARG A 181 19.50 2.74 14.54
CA ARG A 181 20.09 3.56 15.62
C ARG A 181 20.42 2.75 16.86
N LYS A 182 19.55 1.81 17.24
CA LYS A 182 19.68 1.03 18.49
C LYS A 182 20.46 -0.28 18.32
N ASP A 183 20.95 -0.61 17.12
CA ASP A 183 21.55 -1.93 16.78
C ASP A 183 20.75 -3.10 17.38
N LYS A 184 19.42 -2.99 17.31
CA LYS A 184 18.49 -3.77 18.14
C LYS A 184 18.61 -5.26 17.84
N GLY A 185 18.76 -5.62 16.57
CA GLY A 185 18.89 -7.01 16.12
C GLY A 185 20.16 -7.69 16.65
N THR A 186 21.33 -7.06 16.50
CA THR A 186 22.60 -7.62 16.99
C THR A 186 22.60 -7.80 18.51
N ARG A 187 22.12 -6.79 19.24
CA ARG A 187 21.99 -6.84 20.70
C ARG A 187 21.07 -7.99 21.14
N ASN A 188 19.87 -8.08 20.55
CA ASN A 188 18.90 -9.11 20.90
C ASN A 188 19.45 -10.51 20.60
N LEU A 189 20.07 -10.73 19.44
CA LEU A 189 20.71 -12.00 19.09
C LEU A 189 21.76 -12.42 20.12
N ASN A 190 22.64 -11.50 20.55
CA ASN A 190 23.67 -11.81 21.54
C ASN A 190 23.07 -12.26 22.88
N ILE A 191 22.04 -11.56 23.37
CA ILE A 191 21.34 -11.91 24.61
C ILE A 191 20.70 -13.30 24.49
N ILE A 192 19.98 -13.55 23.39
CA ILE A 192 19.30 -14.83 23.16
C ILE A 192 20.30 -15.98 23.07
N GLN A 193 21.36 -15.81 22.29
CA GLN A 193 22.39 -16.84 22.10
C GLN A 193 23.13 -17.15 23.41
N HIS A 194 23.46 -16.14 24.20
CA HIS A 194 24.08 -16.35 25.51
C HIS A 194 23.17 -17.16 26.45
N ASN A 195 21.87 -16.85 26.50
CA ASN A 195 20.92 -17.57 27.33
C ASN A 195 20.67 -19.00 26.85
N LEU A 196 20.64 -19.23 25.52
CA LEU A 196 20.52 -20.57 24.95
C LEU A 196 21.74 -21.46 25.23
N GLN A 197 22.94 -20.90 25.45
CA GLN A 197 24.09 -21.69 25.91
C GLN A 197 23.84 -22.34 27.29
N GLN A 198 23.08 -21.66 28.14
CA GLN A 198 22.72 -22.14 29.47
C GLN A 198 21.47 -23.02 29.45
N GLN A 199 20.51 -22.73 28.55
CA GLN A 199 19.24 -23.43 28.42
C GLN A 199 18.92 -23.81 26.96
N PRO A 200 19.60 -24.80 26.36
CA PRO A 200 19.51 -25.07 24.92
C PRO A 200 18.13 -25.49 24.41
N GLY A 201 17.27 -26.01 25.27
CA GLY A 201 15.91 -26.48 24.93
C GLY A 201 14.79 -25.51 25.32
N HIS A 202 15.11 -24.27 25.73
CA HIS A 202 14.10 -23.31 26.18
C HIS A 202 13.27 -22.81 24.99
N LEU A 203 12.05 -23.33 24.82
CA LEU A 203 11.20 -23.08 23.66
C LEU A 203 10.95 -21.59 23.37
N PRO A 204 10.64 -20.73 24.37
CA PRO A 204 10.50 -19.29 24.13
C PRO A 204 11.76 -18.62 23.57
N LEU A 205 12.95 -19.04 24.01
CA LEU A 205 14.22 -18.47 23.52
C LEU A 205 14.53 -18.93 22.09
N LEU A 206 14.20 -20.18 21.75
CA LEU A 206 14.31 -20.67 20.37
C LEU A 206 13.33 -19.94 19.44
N TYR A 207 12.10 -19.70 19.89
CA TYR A 207 11.12 -18.90 19.14
C TYR A 207 11.59 -17.45 18.96
N ALA A 208 12.13 -16.82 20.01
CA ALA A 208 12.73 -15.50 19.94
C ALA A 208 13.88 -15.45 18.92
N LEU A 209 14.80 -16.43 18.97
CA LEU A 209 15.91 -16.53 18.03
C LEU A 209 15.43 -16.62 16.57
N GLY A 210 14.46 -17.50 16.31
CA GLY A 210 13.88 -17.65 14.97
C GLY A 210 13.16 -16.39 14.50
N THR A 211 12.49 -15.68 15.41
CA THR A 211 11.84 -14.39 15.11
C THR A 211 12.86 -13.29 14.79
N GLU A 212 13.99 -13.23 15.50
CA GLU A 212 15.06 -12.27 15.18
C GLU A 212 15.67 -12.53 13.81
N TYR A 213 15.97 -13.79 13.46
CA TYR A 213 16.41 -14.11 12.09
C TYR A 213 15.37 -13.73 11.03
N TYR A 214 14.09 -13.99 11.31
CA TYR A 214 12.99 -13.59 10.44
C TYR A 214 12.96 -12.08 10.21
N GLN A 215 13.11 -11.28 11.28
CA GLN A 215 13.11 -9.82 11.21
C GLN A 215 14.32 -9.26 10.45
N LEU A 216 15.47 -9.95 10.53
CA LEU A 216 16.68 -9.61 9.77
C LEU A 216 16.62 -10.07 8.30
N GLY A 217 15.57 -10.79 7.90
CA GLY A 217 15.41 -11.33 6.55
C GLY A 217 16.21 -12.60 6.27
N ASP A 218 16.87 -13.19 7.28
CA ASP A 218 17.52 -14.49 7.19
C ASP A 218 16.48 -15.62 7.36
N TYR A 219 15.66 -15.78 6.33
CA TYR A 219 14.56 -16.75 6.33
C TYR A 219 15.04 -18.21 6.37
N GLU A 220 16.26 -18.49 5.92
CA GLU A 220 16.83 -19.83 5.98
C GLU A 220 17.14 -20.23 7.43
N SER A 221 17.85 -19.38 8.18
CA SER A 221 18.10 -19.58 9.60
C SER A 221 16.81 -19.58 10.41
N ALA A 222 15.88 -18.67 10.11
CA ALA A 222 14.57 -18.61 10.75
C ALA A 222 13.80 -19.92 10.57
N SER A 223 13.67 -20.42 9.34
CA SER A 223 12.93 -21.67 9.07
C SER A 223 13.55 -22.89 9.75
N THR A 224 14.88 -22.93 9.83
CA THR A 224 15.63 -24.02 10.49
C THR A 224 15.31 -24.10 11.98
N ILE A 225 15.08 -22.95 12.63
CA ILE A 225 14.77 -22.87 14.06
C ILE A 225 13.28 -23.01 14.32
N LEU A 226 12.42 -22.31 13.56
CA LEU A 226 10.99 -22.20 13.84
C LEU A 226 10.23 -23.50 13.53
N ILE A 227 10.52 -24.17 12.41
CA ILE A 227 9.73 -25.35 11.98
C ILE A 227 9.77 -26.50 13.00
N PRO A 228 10.93 -26.87 13.58
CA PRO A 228 10.97 -27.88 14.63
C PRO A 228 10.11 -27.56 15.87
N LEU A 229 9.86 -26.27 16.14
CA LEU A 229 9.06 -25.83 17.29
C LEU A 229 7.56 -26.10 17.11
N LEU A 230 7.06 -26.17 15.88
CA LEU A 230 5.63 -26.40 15.60
C LEU A 230 5.10 -27.71 16.22
N ARG A 231 5.97 -28.70 16.41
CA ARG A 231 5.63 -30.00 17.02
C ARG A 231 5.84 -30.05 18.54
N GLN A 232 6.52 -29.05 19.11
CA GLN A 232 6.96 -29.03 20.50
C GLN A 232 6.16 -28.03 21.34
N VAL A 233 5.75 -26.92 20.72
CA VAL A 233 5.00 -25.85 21.38
C VAL A 233 3.54 -26.28 21.56
N PRO A 234 2.98 -26.22 22.79
CA PRO A 234 1.57 -26.50 23.02
C PRO A 234 0.68 -25.55 22.20
N ALA A 235 -0.42 -26.06 21.64
CA ALA A 235 -1.33 -25.28 20.78
C ALA A 235 -1.91 -24.01 21.45
N HIS A 236 -1.93 -23.97 22.79
CA HIS A 236 -2.45 -22.85 23.58
C HIS A 236 -1.38 -21.83 24.00
N SER A 237 -0.11 -22.01 23.60
CA SER A 237 0.91 -20.98 23.85
C SER A 237 0.60 -19.74 23.00
N GLY A 238 0.66 -18.55 23.62
CA GLY A 238 0.23 -17.29 23.02
C GLY A 238 0.96 -16.86 21.74
N TYR A 239 2.07 -17.52 21.39
CA TYR A 239 2.85 -17.27 20.17
C TYR A 239 2.72 -18.37 19.11
N THR A 240 1.89 -19.40 19.34
CA THR A 240 1.80 -20.54 18.41
C THR A 240 1.25 -20.14 17.05
N SER A 241 0.21 -19.30 17.02
CA SER A 241 -0.38 -18.81 15.76
C SER A 241 0.64 -18.04 14.91
N ASP A 242 1.44 -17.19 15.56
CA ASP A 242 2.51 -16.43 14.93
C ASP A 242 3.66 -17.35 14.46
N LEU A 243 4.00 -18.37 15.23
CA LEU A 243 4.98 -19.39 14.84
C LEU A 243 4.58 -20.08 13.52
N TYR A 244 3.30 -20.44 13.34
CA TYR A 244 2.80 -20.99 12.07
C TYR A 244 2.95 -19.97 10.92
N LEU A 245 2.54 -18.72 11.14
CA LEU A 245 2.61 -17.65 10.14
C LEU A 245 4.05 -17.39 9.69
N LYS A 246 4.98 -17.16 10.64
CA LYS A 246 6.39 -16.89 10.35
C LYS A 246 7.09 -18.08 9.71
N SER A 247 6.80 -19.31 10.15
CA SER A 247 7.37 -20.53 9.55
C SER A 247 6.93 -20.69 8.10
N ALA A 248 5.64 -20.51 7.82
CA ALA A 248 5.10 -20.57 6.46
C ALA A 248 5.72 -19.49 5.56
N TYR A 249 5.80 -18.25 6.05
CA TYR A 249 6.39 -17.15 5.29
C TYR A 249 7.89 -17.35 5.04
N ALA A 250 8.65 -17.82 6.04
CA ALA A 250 10.08 -18.12 5.85
C ALA A 250 10.29 -19.17 4.76
N LEU A 251 9.48 -20.24 4.74
CA LEU A 251 9.52 -21.25 3.67
C LEU A 251 9.13 -20.68 2.31
N TYR A 252 8.13 -19.79 2.26
CA TYR A 252 7.72 -19.09 1.05
C TYR A 252 8.88 -18.28 0.47
N MET A 253 9.56 -17.48 1.30
CA MET A 253 10.73 -16.69 0.90
C MET A 253 11.90 -17.57 0.44
N CYS A 254 12.07 -18.75 1.05
CA CYS A 254 13.02 -19.76 0.59
C CYS A 254 12.56 -20.57 -0.65
N ARG A 255 11.44 -20.19 -1.30
CA ARG A 255 10.83 -20.88 -2.46
C ARG A 255 10.45 -22.35 -2.21
N LYS A 256 10.25 -22.75 -0.95
CA LYS A 256 9.75 -24.07 -0.55
C LYS A 256 8.21 -24.08 -0.48
N LEU A 257 7.57 -23.76 -1.62
CA LEU A 257 6.13 -23.46 -1.70
C LEU A 257 5.24 -24.58 -1.14
N LYS A 258 5.57 -25.85 -1.41
CA LYS A 258 4.74 -26.96 -0.94
C LYS A 258 4.75 -27.10 0.59
N GLN A 259 5.93 -26.98 1.20
CA GLN A 259 6.06 -27.03 2.66
C GLN A 259 5.39 -25.82 3.32
N SER A 260 5.47 -24.64 2.68
CA SER A 260 4.74 -23.45 3.13
C SER A 260 3.22 -23.70 3.12
N GLU A 261 2.67 -24.25 2.03
CA GLU A 261 1.25 -24.61 1.95
C GLU A 261 0.84 -25.61 3.04
N ASP A 262 1.64 -26.65 3.28
CA ASP A 262 1.31 -27.67 4.28
C ASP A 262 1.26 -27.07 5.70
N ILE A 263 2.22 -26.20 6.07
CA ILE A 263 2.22 -25.49 7.35
C ILE A 263 1.03 -24.53 7.46
N LEU A 264 0.68 -23.80 6.39
CA LEU A 264 -0.48 -22.91 6.40
C LEU A 264 -1.78 -23.69 6.65
N LEU A 265 -1.96 -24.82 5.98
CA LEU A 265 -3.15 -25.66 6.15
C LEU A 265 -3.24 -26.23 7.57
N GLU A 266 -2.13 -26.72 8.13
CA GLU A 266 -2.07 -27.16 9.53
C GLU A 266 -2.43 -26.00 10.49
N GLY A 267 -1.85 -24.83 10.28
CA GLY A 267 -2.13 -23.63 11.08
C GLY A 267 -3.59 -23.18 10.99
N ILE A 268 -4.19 -23.20 9.80
CA ILE A 268 -5.60 -22.84 9.59
C ILE A 268 -6.55 -23.82 10.29
N VAL A 269 -6.20 -25.10 10.39
CA VAL A 269 -7.01 -26.06 11.16
C VAL A 269 -7.03 -25.69 12.65
N LEU A 270 -5.90 -25.23 13.18
CA LEU A 270 -5.78 -24.83 14.60
C LEU A 270 -6.35 -23.44 14.88
N PHE A 271 -6.21 -22.51 13.93
CA PHE A 271 -6.59 -21.10 14.06
C PHE A 271 -7.47 -20.66 12.87
N PRO A 272 -8.69 -21.21 12.74
CA PRO A 272 -9.52 -21.03 11.54
C PRO A 272 -10.03 -19.60 11.33
N ASP A 273 -9.95 -18.75 12.35
CA ASP A 273 -10.30 -17.33 12.33
C ASP A 273 -9.09 -16.40 12.22
N PHE A 274 -7.86 -16.92 12.20
CA PHE A 274 -6.67 -16.06 12.11
C PHE A 274 -6.50 -15.52 10.68
N THR A 275 -6.86 -14.25 10.51
CA THR A 275 -6.96 -13.60 9.19
C THR A 275 -5.63 -13.50 8.46
N ASP A 276 -4.52 -13.24 9.14
CA ASP A 276 -3.21 -13.16 8.49
C ASP A 276 -2.76 -14.52 7.91
N LEU A 277 -3.11 -15.66 8.55
CA LEU A 277 -2.87 -16.99 7.98
C LEU A 277 -3.74 -17.24 6.73
N LEU A 278 -5.02 -16.89 6.80
CA LEU A 278 -5.96 -17.06 5.69
C LEU A 278 -5.55 -16.20 4.49
N GLU A 279 -5.14 -14.95 4.72
CA GLU A 279 -4.59 -14.06 3.69
C GLU A 279 -3.30 -14.61 3.08
N THR A 280 -2.36 -15.06 3.91
CA THR A 280 -1.08 -15.64 3.44
C THR A 280 -1.33 -16.86 2.57
N TYR A 281 -2.30 -17.72 2.94
CA TYR A 281 -2.66 -18.86 2.11
C TYR A 281 -3.34 -18.42 0.80
N ALA A 282 -4.22 -17.42 0.84
CA ALA A 282 -4.81 -16.86 -0.37
C ALA A 282 -3.75 -16.28 -1.33
N PHE A 283 -2.72 -15.60 -0.83
CA PHE A 283 -1.61 -15.12 -1.65
C PHE A 283 -0.83 -16.27 -2.29
N LEU A 284 -0.51 -17.32 -1.53
CA LEU A 284 0.15 -18.51 -2.07
C LEU A 284 -0.69 -19.21 -3.16
N LEU A 285 -2.01 -19.28 -2.95
CA LEU A 285 -2.94 -19.81 -3.95
C LEU A 285 -2.98 -18.95 -5.21
N ALA A 286 -2.95 -17.62 -5.07
CA ALA A 286 -2.93 -16.69 -6.18
C ALA A 286 -1.64 -16.82 -7.02
N GLU A 287 -0.47 -16.98 -6.40
CA GLU A 287 0.80 -17.25 -7.12
C GLU A 287 0.75 -18.57 -7.93
N GLN A 288 -0.11 -19.50 -7.50
CA GLN A 288 -0.38 -20.77 -8.20
C GLN A 288 -1.54 -20.68 -9.22
N ASN A 289 -2.03 -19.47 -9.54
CA ASN A 289 -3.18 -19.23 -10.40
C ASN A 289 -4.50 -19.89 -9.90
N ARG A 290 -4.62 -20.18 -8.60
CA ARG A 290 -5.80 -20.78 -7.95
C ARG A 290 -6.72 -19.69 -7.38
N PHE A 291 -7.09 -18.71 -8.20
CA PHE A 291 -7.80 -17.49 -7.79
C PHE A 291 -9.16 -17.76 -7.13
N SER A 292 -9.95 -18.72 -7.61
CA SER A 292 -11.25 -19.03 -7.01
C SER A 292 -11.12 -19.50 -5.56
N LEU A 293 -10.15 -20.37 -5.28
CA LEU A 293 -9.89 -20.85 -3.93
C LEU A 293 -9.26 -19.75 -3.06
N ALA A 294 -8.36 -18.93 -3.62
CA ALA A 294 -7.82 -17.77 -2.93
C ALA A 294 -8.96 -16.84 -2.46
N TYR A 295 -9.94 -16.58 -3.32
CA TYR A 295 -11.11 -15.77 -2.97
C TYR A 295 -11.95 -16.38 -1.85
N GLU A 296 -12.16 -17.70 -1.84
CA GLU A 296 -12.87 -18.39 -0.74
C GLU A 296 -12.17 -18.19 0.61
N TYR A 297 -10.84 -18.23 0.66
CA TYR A 297 -10.08 -18.00 1.89
C TYR A 297 -10.09 -16.53 2.33
N LEU A 298 -10.08 -15.59 1.38
CA LEU A 298 -10.27 -14.16 1.69
C LEU A 298 -11.68 -13.89 2.23
N GLN A 299 -12.71 -14.55 1.71
CA GLN A 299 -14.06 -14.47 2.26
C GLN A 299 -14.13 -15.00 3.71
N LYS A 300 -13.39 -16.07 4.04
CA LYS A 300 -13.26 -16.55 5.42
C LYS A 300 -12.59 -15.50 6.31
N ALA A 301 -11.52 -14.87 5.83
CA ALA A 301 -10.83 -13.82 6.56
C ALA A 301 -11.74 -12.60 6.82
N LEU A 302 -12.47 -12.15 5.80
CA LEU A 302 -13.46 -11.07 5.91
C LEU A 302 -14.59 -11.41 6.89
N LYS A 303 -15.02 -12.67 6.92
CA LYS A 303 -16.03 -13.13 7.89
C LYS A 303 -15.51 -13.12 9.33
N ALA A 304 -14.22 -13.38 9.54
CA ALA A 304 -13.59 -13.32 10.85
C ALA A 304 -13.40 -11.87 11.35
N GLY A 305 -13.16 -10.93 10.45
CA GLY A 305 -12.99 -9.51 10.79
C GLY A 305 -11.67 -9.21 11.49
N ASP A 306 -11.60 -8.09 12.21
CA ASP A 306 -10.40 -7.72 12.97
C ASP A 306 -10.20 -8.64 14.19
N VAL A 307 -9.14 -9.45 14.13
CA VAL A 307 -8.78 -10.43 15.17
C VAL A 307 -7.53 -10.02 15.97
N SER A 308 -7.11 -8.76 15.88
CA SER A 308 -5.90 -8.23 16.56
C SER A 308 -5.93 -8.30 18.09
N ILE A 309 -7.12 -8.51 18.68
CA ILE A 309 -7.27 -8.75 20.13
C ILE A 309 -6.84 -10.19 20.50
N LYS A 310 -6.95 -11.13 19.57
CA LYS A 310 -6.68 -12.56 19.78
C LYS A 310 -5.30 -12.98 19.27
N TYR A 311 -4.83 -12.34 18.20
CA TYR A 311 -3.60 -12.70 17.51
C TYR A 311 -2.74 -11.47 17.26
N SER A 312 -1.42 -11.66 17.22
CA SER A 312 -0.53 -10.69 16.58
C SER A 312 -0.93 -10.56 15.12
N SER A 313 -1.39 -9.37 14.71
CA SER A 313 -2.03 -9.18 13.41
C SER A 313 -1.56 -7.90 12.74
N THR A 314 -1.36 -7.96 11.43
CA THR A 314 -0.91 -6.81 10.65
C THR A 314 -2.10 -5.93 10.28
N SER A 315 -1.92 -4.61 10.35
CA SER A 315 -2.95 -3.61 10.12
C SER A 315 -3.79 -3.85 8.85
N GLY A 316 -5.11 -3.90 9.03
CA GLY A 316 -6.07 -4.07 7.94
C GLY A 316 -6.40 -5.51 7.59
N SER A 317 -5.79 -6.50 8.26
CA SER A 317 -6.22 -7.89 8.14
C SER A 317 -7.66 -8.07 8.62
N GLY A 318 -8.40 -8.97 7.97
CA GLY A 318 -9.84 -9.11 8.10
C GLY A 318 -10.71 -7.91 7.69
N THR A 319 -10.11 -6.78 7.26
CA THR A 319 -10.82 -5.50 7.04
C THR A 319 -10.37 -4.83 5.74
N TYR A 320 -9.87 -3.59 5.77
CA TYR A 320 -9.60 -2.81 4.56
C TYR A 320 -8.56 -3.46 3.63
N ARG A 321 -7.48 -4.03 4.19
CA ARG A 321 -6.43 -4.68 3.38
C ARG A 321 -6.98 -5.94 2.74
N THR A 322 -7.69 -6.78 3.50
CA THR A 322 -8.31 -8.01 2.99
C THR A 322 -9.34 -7.73 1.92
N HIS A 323 -10.15 -6.68 2.09
CA HIS A 323 -11.09 -6.23 1.07
C HIS A 323 -10.34 -5.81 -0.20
N TRP A 324 -9.27 -5.04 -0.09
CA TRP A 324 -8.45 -4.69 -1.25
C TRP A 324 -7.86 -5.93 -1.94
N VAL A 325 -7.28 -6.88 -1.20
CA VAL A 325 -6.76 -8.14 -1.77
C VAL A 325 -7.88 -8.97 -2.41
N ALA A 326 -9.05 -9.06 -1.80
CA ALA A 326 -10.20 -9.75 -2.37
C ALA A 326 -10.64 -9.09 -3.69
N GLY A 327 -10.57 -7.76 -3.77
CA GLY A 327 -10.82 -7.02 -5.00
C GLY A 327 -9.83 -7.35 -6.11
N THR A 328 -8.52 -7.43 -5.81
CA THR A 328 -7.51 -7.77 -6.83
C THR A 328 -7.67 -9.19 -7.35
N ILE A 329 -8.02 -10.15 -6.48
CA ILE A 329 -8.37 -11.51 -6.89
C ILE A 329 -9.66 -11.53 -7.73
N CYS A 330 -10.66 -10.71 -7.41
CA CYS A 330 -11.87 -10.58 -8.23
C CYS A 330 -11.55 -10.04 -9.63
N GLU A 331 -10.59 -9.12 -9.78
CA GLU A 331 -10.13 -8.66 -11.11
C GLU A 331 -9.52 -9.81 -11.94
N GLN A 332 -8.75 -10.70 -11.30
CA GLN A 332 -8.19 -11.91 -11.95
C GLN A 332 -9.26 -12.92 -12.34
N LEU A 333 -10.37 -12.97 -11.58
CA LEU A 333 -11.56 -13.75 -11.89
C LEU A 333 -12.51 -13.05 -12.88
N LEU A 334 -12.17 -11.84 -13.35
CA LEU A 334 -13.00 -10.99 -14.21
C LEU A 334 -14.35 -10.58 -13.57
N LEU A 335 -14.42 -10.61 -12.24
CA LEU A 335 -15.57 -10.20 -11.42
C LEU A 335 -15.43 -8.72 -11.02
N PHE A 336 -15.45 -7.81 -12.01
CA PHE A 336 -15.13 -6.39 -11.77
C PHE A 336 -16.13 -5.65 -10.87
N GLU A 337 -17.40 -6.03 -10.89
CA GLU A 337 -18.40 -5.43 -9.99
C GLU A 337 -18.19 -5.85 -8.53
N GLU A 338 -17.88 -7.13 -8.31
CA GLU A 338 -17.44 -7.64 -7.01
C GLU A 338 -16.15 -6.94 -6.57
N ALA A 339 -15.19 -6.76 -7.48
CA ALA A 339 -13.94 -6.06 -7.19
C ALA A 339 -14.20 -4.62 -6.71
N LEU A 340 -15.02 -3.86 -7.42
CA LEU A 340 -15.39 -2.50 -7.02
C LEU A 340 -16.11 -2.47 -5.66
N ARG A 341 -17.04 -3.41 -5.40
CA ARG A 341 -17.69 -3.52 -4.09
C ARG A 341 -16.66 -3.76 -2.97
N HIS A 342 -15.69 -4.64 -3.21
CA HIS A 342 -14.62 -4.89 -2.25
C HIS A 342 -13.77 -3.64 -2.00
N TYR A 343 -13.35 -2.92 -3.05
CA TYR A 343 -12.59 -1.68 -2.88
C TYR A 343 -13.37 -0.58 -2.16
N GLU A 344 -14.67 -0.46 -2.40
CA GLU A 344 -15.55 0.47 -1.67
C GLU A 344 -15.66 0.11 -0.18
N GLN A 345 -15.81 -1.17 0.14
CA GLN A 345 -15.80 -1.65 1.53
C GLN A 345 -14.44 -1.38 2.20
N SER A 346 -13.34 -1.53 1.47
CA SER A 346 -12.02 -1.13 1.95
C SER A 346 -11.96 0.36 2.33
N LEU A 347 -12.50 1.25 1.49
CA LEU A 347 -12.60 2.69 1.79
C LEU A 347 -13.60 2.99 2.92
N GLU A 348 -14.58 2.14 3.17
CA GLU A 348 -15.47 2.26 4.34
C GLU A 348 -14.74 2.00 5.66
N PHE A 349 -13.83 1.03 5.69
CA PHE A 349 -12.95 0.79 6.85
C PHE A 349 -11.84 1.85 6.96
N ARG A 350 -11.23 2.25 5.84
CA ARG A 350 -10.13 3.22 5.79
C ARG A 350 -10.22 4.08 4.53
N SER A 351 -10.84 5.26 4.67
CA SER A 351 -11.18 6.13 3.54
C SER A 351 -10.00 6.81 2.85
N ASP A 352 -8.85 6.87 3.52
CA ASP A 352 -7.58 7.36 2.97
C ASP A 352 -6.69 6.24 2.37
N TYR A 353 -7.21 5.01 2.23
CA TYR A 353 -6.43 3.87 1.76
C TYR A 353 -6.14 3.93 0.25
N MET A 354 -4.99 4.51 -0.09
CA MET A 354 -4.53 4.76 -1.45
C MET A 354 -4.58 3.55 -2.41
N PRO A 355 -4.25 2.31 -2.01
CA PRO A 355 -4.37 1.14 -2.90
C PRO A 355 -5.78 0.92 -3.44
N SER A 356 -6.82 1.22 -2.64
CA SER A 356 -8.21 1.12 -3.10
C SER A 356 -8.56 2.22 -4.09
N TRP A 357 -8.13 3.47 -3.86
CA TRP A 357 -8.29 4.54 -4.84
C TRP A 357 -7.61 4.22 -6.18
N ARG A 358 -6.39 3.67 -6.13
CA ARG A 358 -5.64 3.24 -7.33
C ARG A 358 -6.29 2.08 -8.08
N SER A 359 -7.17 1.33 -7.43
CA SER A 359 -7.89 0.21 -8.06
C SER A 359 -9.26 0.64 -8.59
N ILE A 360 -10.02 1.45 -7.81
CA ILE A 360 -11.34 1.96 -8.20
C ILE A 360 -11.25 2.87 -9.43
N VAL A 361 -10.33 3.85 -9.41
CA VAL A 361 -10.30 4.90 -10.44
C VAL A 361 -10.14 4.31 -11.84
N PRO A 362 -9.13 3.47 -12.13
CA PRO A 362 -9.00 2.91 -13.48
C PRO A 362 -10.18 2.03 -13.89
N ILE A 363 -10.71 1.17 -13.01
CA ILE A 363 -11.86 0.32 -13.35
C ILE A 363 -13.04 1.21 -13.74
N CYS A 364 -13.39 2.21 -12.92
CA CYS A 364 -14.51 3.09 -13.23
C CYS A 364 -14.28 3.90 -14.51
N LEU A 365 -13.05 4.37 -14.76
CA LEU A 365 -12.72 5.11 -15.98
C LEU A 365 -12.82 4.23 -17.24
N LEU A 366 -12.27 3.01 -17.20
CA LEU A 366 -12.25 2.07 -18.32
C LEU A 366 -13.62 1.43 -18.59
N SER A 367 -14.50 1.38 -17.59
CA SER A 367 -15.87 0.86 -17.70
C SER A 367 -16.95 1.96 -17.79
N ASN A 368 -16.55 3.22 -17.96
CA ASN A 368 -17.45 4.38 -18.05
C ASN A 368 -18.41 4.53 -16.85
N GLN A 369 -17.95 4.22 -15.64
CA GLN A 369 -18.67 4.38 -14.37
C GLN A 369 -18.30 5.69 -13.64
N ILE A 370 -18.19 6.80 -14.38
CA ILE A 370 -17.95 8.14 -13.80
C ILE A 370 -18.96 8.49 -12.68
N PRO A 371 -20.27 8.18 -12.79
CA PRO A 371 -21.22 8.46 -11.69
C PRO A 371 -20.84 7.79 -10.38
N ARG A 372 -20.23 6.60 -10.43
CA ARG A 372 -19.75 5.89 -9.24
C ARG A 372 -18.57 6.62 -8.60
N LEU A 373 -17.63 7.12 -9.41
CA LEU A 373 -16.53 7.97 -8.91
C LEU A 373 -17.04 9.23 -8.23
N LEU A 374 -18.03 9.91 -8.81
CA LEU A 374 -18.64 11.09 -8.18
C LEU A 374 -19.18 10.77 -6.77
N LEU A 375 -19.91 9.66 -6.63
CA LEU A 375 -20.47 9.23 -5.35
C LEU A 375 -19.38 8.90 -4.33
N ILE A 376 -18.34 8.16 -4.72
CA ILE A 376 -17.24 7.77 -3.84
C ILE A 376 -16.42 9.01 -3.43
N THR A 377 -16.06 9.87 -4.38
CA THR A 377 -15.34 11.12 -4.13
C THR A 377 -16.13 12.04 -3.19
N GLU A 378 -17.45 12.14 -3.36
CA GLU A 378 -18.29 12.92 -2.45
C GLU A 378 -18.34 12.32 -1.05
N LYS A 379 -18.56 11.00 -0.95
CA LYS A 379 -18.67 10.28 0.32
C LYS A 379 -17.42 10.48 1.19
N TYR A 380 -16.25 10.50 0.57
CA TYR A 380 -14.96 10.52 1.27
C TYR A 380 -14.18 11.84 1.15
N HIS A 381 -14.82 12.94 0.72
CA HIS A 381 -14.14 14.22 0.49
C HIS A 381 -13.29 14.72 1.68
N LYS A 382 -13.75 14.49 2.92
CA LYS A 382 -13.05 14.92 4.14
C LYS A 382 -11.74 14.19 4.42
N SER A 383 -11.54 13.01 3.83
CA SER A 383 -10.34 12.19 3.99
C SER A 383 -9.42 12.20 2.77
N LEU A 384 -9.70 13.04 1.77
CA LEU A 384 -8.83 13.19 0.61
C LEU A 384 -7.55 13.93 1.03
N SER A 385 -6.50 13.16 1.30
CA SER A 385 -5.17 13.70 1.56
C SER A 385 -4.56 14.34 0.31
N SER A 386 -3.49 15.12 0.49
CA SER A 386 -2.73 15.69 -0.64
C SER A 386 -2.27 14.62 -1.64
N ASP A 387 -1.83 13.45 -1.15
CA ASP A 387 -1.40 12.33 -1.99
C ASP A 387 -2.54 11.76 -2.84
N ILE A 388 -3.74 11.65 -2.26
CA ILE A 388 -4.93 11.18 -2.98
C ILE A 388 -5.33 12.22 -4.03
N LEU A 389 -5.39 13.50 -3.67
CA LEU A 389 -5.72 14.57 -4.62
C LEU A 389 -4.70 14.65 -5.77
N MET A 390 -3.41 14.44 -5.50
CA MET A 390 -2.36 14.38 -6.51
C MET A 390 -2.53 13.20 -7.49
N PHE A 391 -3.25 12.16 -7.11
CA PHE A 391 -3.62 11.04 -7.98
C PHE A 391 -4.97 11.24 -8.70
N LEU A 392 -5.99 11.72 -7.98
CA LEU A 392 -7.35 11.91 -8.53
C LEU A 392 -7.38 13.01 -9.58
N THR A 393 -6.69 14.14 -9.33
CA THR A 393 -6.73 15.32 -10.21
C THR A 393 -6.23 15.03 -11.63
N PRO A 394 -5.01 14.49 -11.85
CA PRO A 394 -4.58 14.14 -13.21
C PRO A 394 -5.46 13.05 -13.83
N SER A 395 -5.99 12.10 -13.05
CA SER A 395 -6.91 11.07 -13.56
C SER A 395 -8.22 11.68 -14.07
N ALA A 396 -8.78 12.65 -13.35
CA ALA A 396 -9.98 13.38 -13.75
C ALA A 396 -9.72 14.25 -14.98
N LEU A 397 -8.56 14.93 -15.04
CA LEU A 397 -8.15 15.72 -16.19
C LEU A 397 -7.98 14.84 -17.43
N ASN A 398 -7.34 13.67 -17.29
CA ASN A 398 -7.18 12.70 -18.38
C ASN A 398 -8.53 12.20 -18.90
N SER A 399 -9.46 11.90 -17.99
CA SER A 399 -10.82 11.48 -18.36
C SER A 399 -11.64 12.60 -19.03
N ARG A 400 -11.22 13.86 -18.89
CA ARG A 400 -11.97 15.04 -19.35
C ARG A 400 -13.42 15.08 -18.85
N SER A 401 -13.68 14.46 -17.70
CA SER A 401 -15.00 14.45 -17.06
C SER A 401 -15.28 15.78 -16.36
N THR A 402 -16.06 16.65 -17.01
CA THR A 402 -16.47 17.95 -16.45
C THR A 402 -17.13 17.83 -15.07
N PRO A 403 -18.06 16.88 -14.82
CA PRO A 403 -18.67 16.72 -13.51
C PRO A 403 -17.64 16.38 -12.41
N TRP A 404 -16.72 15.46 -12.70
CA TRP A 404 -15.75 14.99 -11.70
C TRP A 404 -14.67 16.03 -11.42
N LEU A 405 -14.21 16.74 -12.46
CA LEU A 405 -13.31 17.87 -12.32
C LEU A 405 -13.93 19.00 -11.49
N SER A 406 -15.20 19.33 -11.76
CA SER A 406 -15.91 20.37 -11.01
C SER A 406 -16.06 20.02 -9.53
N GLN A 407 -16.25 18.73 -9.21
CA GLN A 407 -16.31 18.25 -7.84
C GLN A 407 -14.94 18.32 -7.16
N LEU A 408 -13.90 17.73 -7.76
CA LEU A 408 -12.54 17.72 -7.20
C LEU A 408 -11.99 19.12 -6.99
N ARG A 409 -12.28 20.05 -7.91
CA ARG A 409 -11.94 21.47 -7.80
C ARG A 409 -12.27 22.04 -6.41
N SER A 410 -13.43 21.70 -5.85
CA SER A 410 -13.87 22.21 -4.54
C SER A 410 -13.05 21.71 -3.35
N TYR A 411 -12.18 20.71 -3.56
CA TYR A 411 -11.32 20.12 -2.53
C TYR A 411 -9.84 20.47 -2.72
N LEU A 412 -9.49 21.16 -3.81
CA LEU A 412 -8.12 21.47 -4.14
C LEU A 412 -7.63 22.75 -3.43
N PRO A 413 -6.32 22.84 -3.12
CA PRO A 413 -5.72 24.11 -2.76
C PRO A 413 -5.70 25.06 -3.96
N THR A 414 -5.54 26.35 -3.69
CA THR A 414 -5.76 27.46 -4.65
C THR A 414 -5.03 27.31 -5.99
N GLU A 415 -3.78 26.85 -5.99
CA GLU A 415 -3.00 26.72 -7.22
C GLU A 415 -3.54 25.59 -8.14
N PRO A 416 -3.58 24.30 -7.73
CA PRO A 416 -4.22 23.25 -8.51
C PRO A 416 -5.68 23.54 -8.88
N GLU A 417 -6.45 24.19 -8.00
CA GLU A 417 -7.81 24.65 -8.29
C GLU A 417 -7.85 25.56 -9.52
N THR A 418 -6.94 26.54 -9.61
CA THR A 418 -6.90 27.50 -10.72
C THR A 418 -6.44 26.85 -12.02
N ILE A 419 -5.57 25.83 -11.96
CA ILE A 419 -5.19 25.02 -13.13
C ILE A 419 -6.41 24.23 -13.62
N VAL A 420 -7.17 23.61 -12.73
CA VAL A 420 -8.40 22.88 -13.07
C VAL A 420 -9.45 23.82 -13.67
N ASP A 421 -9.59 25.05 -13.16
CA ASP A 421 -10.44 26.08 -13.77
C ASP A 421 -10.07 26.33 -15.23
N ALA A 422 -8.79 26.58 -15.50
CA ALA A 422 -8.33 26.82 -16.86
C ALA A 422 -8.58 25.62 -17.78
N MET A 423 -8.45 24.39 -17.27
CA MET A 423 -8.73 23.18 -18.05
C MET A 423 -10.23 22.96 -18.28
N LEU A 424 -11.11 23.32 -17.33
CA LEU A 424 -12.56 23.30 -17.53
C LEU A 424 -12.99 24.28 -18.63
N ILE A 425 -12.41 25.48 -18.63
CA ILE A 425 -12.62 26.50 -19.68
C ILE A 425 -12.08 26.01 -21.03
N GLN A 426 -10.90 25.39 -21.04
CA GLN A 426 -10.34 24.77 -22.25
C GLN A 426 -11.26 23.67 -22.81
N GLN A 427 -11.84 22.85 -21.94
CA GLN A 427 -12.76 21.77 -22.33
C GLN A 427 -14.09 22.28 -22.88
N SER A 428 -14.55 23.48 -22.49
CA SER A 428 -15.75 24.11 -23.04
C SER A 428 -15.52 24.75 -24.42
N GLY A 429 -14.27 24.85 -24.85
CA GLY A 429 -13.86 25.41 -26.14
C GLY A 429 -13.39 26.86 -26.10
N ASP A 430 -13.37 27.52 -24.94
CA ASP A 430 -12.86 28.89 -24.79
C ASP A 430 -11.35 28.91 -24.55
N ARG A 431 -10.59 28.70 -25.63
CA ARG A 431 -9.13 28.69 -25.58
C ARG A 431 -8.55 30.01 -25.06
N HIS A 432 -9.16 31.14 -25.41
CA HIS A 432 -8.61 32.46 -25.10
C HIS A 432 -8.64 32.72 -23.58
N ASP A 433 -9.79 32.48 -22.96
CA ASP A 433 -9.96 32.67 -21.51
C ASP A 433 -9.13 31.65 -20.71
N SER A 434 -9.00 30.42 -21.20
CA SER A 434 -8.11 29.41 -20.59
C SER A 434 -6.65 29.88 -20.56
N VAL A 435 -6.12 30.36 -21.68
CA VAL A 435 -4.74 30.88 -21.76
C VAL A 435 -4.57 32.10 -20.86
N GLN A 436 -5.52 33.03 -20.86
CA GLN A 436 -5.48 34.22 -20.01
C GLN A 436 -5.44 33.85 -18.52
N ARG A 437 -6.24 32.86 -18.10
CA ARG A 437 -6.26 32.35 -16.72
C ARG A 437 -4.90 31.77 -16.31
N LEU A 438 -4.29 30.97 -17.19
CA LEU A 438 -2.96 30.40 -16.97
C LEU A 438 -1.86 31.47 -16.93
N GLU A 439 -1.93 32.50 -17.77
CA GLU A 439 -0.98 33.63 -17.75
C GLU A 439 -1.04 34.39 -16.40
N VAL A 440 -2.26 34.67 -15.90
CA VAL A 440 -2.45 35.30 -14.58
C VAL A 440 -1.85 34.43 -13.47
N LEU A 441 -2.04 33.12 -13.54
CA LEU A 441 -1.45 32.20 -12.56
C LEU A 441 0.08 32.16 -12.65
N LEU A 442 0.65 32.19 -13.86
CA LEU A 442 2.09 32.26 -14.08
C LEU A 442 2.72 33.55 -13.52
N HIS A 443 1.98 34.68 -13.53
CA HIS A 443 2.43 35.90 -12.85
C HIS A 443 2.52 35.73 -11.32
N THR A 444 1.64 34.91 -10.74
CA THR A 444 1.64 34.60 -9.31
C THR A 444 2.72 33.58 -8.96
N PHE A 445 2.97 32.63 -9.84
CA PHE A 445 3.99 31.57 -9.71
C PHE A 445 4.96 31.60 -10.90
N PRO A 446 5.94 32.52 -10.91
CA PRO A 446 6.88 32.65 -12.01
C PRO A 446 7.66 31.36 -12.25
N ASN A 447 7.86 31.01 -13.52
CA ASN A 447 8.60 29.82 -13.96
C ASN A 447 7.98 28.47 -13.51
N HIS A 448 6.70 28.43 -13.17
CA HIS A 448 6.05 27.18 -12.77
C HIS A 448 5.95 26.19 -13.96
N PRO A 449 6.57 24.99 -13.87
CA PRO A 449 6.76 24.10 -15.03
C PRO A 449 5.45 23.55 -15.59
N MET A 450 4.47 23.25 -14.74
CA MET A 450 3.18 22.69 -15.18
C MET A 450 2.35 23.73 -15.93
N ILE A 451 2.31 24.98 -15.44
CA ILE A 451 1.57 26.08 -16.10
C ILE A 451 2.18 26.38 -17.47
N LEU A 452 3.51 26.46 -17.54
CA LEU A 452 4.24 26.64 -18.80
C LEU A 452 3.99 25.50 -19.78
N SER A 453 3.89 24.26 -19.29
CA SER A 453 3.56 23.10 -20.12
C SER A 453 2.16 23.22 -20.72
N TYR A 454 1.15 23.57 -19.94
CA TYR A 454 -0.22 23.79 -20.45
C TYR A 454 -0.30 24.94 -21.45
N LEU A 455 0.32 26.09 -21.15
CA LEU A 455 0.39 27.23 -22.06
C LEU A 455 1.03 26.84 -23.41
N TRP A 456 2.14 26.11 -23.36
CA TRP A 456 2.78 25.60 -24.56
C TRP A 456 1.86 24.63 -25.34
N ALA A 457 1.28 23.63 -24.69
CA ALA A 457 0.45 22.62 -25.35
C ALA A 457 -0.83 23.18 -25.98
N ILE A 458 -1.48 24.15 -25.32
CA ILE A 458 -2.67 24.83 -25.85
C ILE A 458 -2.31 25.69 -27.07
N THR A 459 -1.19 26.43 -27.01
CA THR A 459 -0.76 27.31 -28.10
C THR A 459 -0.08 26.58 -29.25
N TYR A 460 0.43 25.37 -29.05
CA TYR A 460 1.02 24.56 -30.12
C TYR A 460 -0.04 24.15 -31.15
N GLU A 461 -1.27 23.87 -30.70
CA GLU A 461 -2.38 23.45 -31.56
C GLU A 461 -2.90 24.59 -32.48
N SER A 462 -2.66 25.85 -32.15
CA SER A 462 -3.27 27.01 -32.84
C SER A 462 -2.52 27.54 -34.07
N GLU A 463 -1.75 26.69 -34.77
CA GLU A 463 -0.70 27.07 -35.74
C GLU A 463 0.46 27.86 -35.08
N MET A 464 1.71 27.56 -35.46
CA MET A 464 2.94 28.01 -34.79
C MET A 464 2.99 29.54 -34.64
N SER A 465 2.56 30.03 -33.48
CA SER A 465 2.50 31.45 -33.15
C SER A 465 3.78 31.91 -32.45
N GLN A 466 4.05 33.22 -32.46
CA GLN A 466 5.08 33.82 -31.59
C GLN A 466 4.89 33.43 -30.12
N SER A 467 3.64 33.18 -29.69
CA SER A 467 3.29 32.74 -28.33
C SER A 467 3.79 31.32 -28.04
N THR A 468 3.68 30.39 -28.98
CA THR A 468 4.18 29.01 -28.82
C THR A 468 5.68 29.00 -28.56
N LEU A 469 6.44 29.76 -29.37
CA LEU A 469 7.89 29.93 -29.20
C LEU A 469 8.24 30.62 -27.87
N ARG A 470 7.46 31.64 -27.48
CA ARG A 470 7.64 32.33 -26.19
C ARG A 470 7.52 31.35 -25.02
N TRP A 471 6.47 30.53 -24.99
CA TRP A 471 6.25 29.60 -23.87
C TRP A 471 7.27 28.47 -23.85
N MET A 472 7.61 27.93 -25.01
CA MET A 472 8.64 26.91 -25.11
C MET A 472 10.01 27.40 -24.63
N ASN A 473 10.41 28.62 -25.03
CA ASN A 473 11.67 29.21 -24.56
C ASN A 473 11.73 29.37 -23.04
N GLN A 474 10.60 29.68 -22.38
CA GLN A 474 10.52 29.73 -20.92
C GLN A 474 10.48 28.33 -20.29
N LEU A 475 9.73 27.41 -20.89
CA LEU A 475 9.59 26.04 -20.41
C LEU A 475 10.95 25.31 -20.40
N ILE A 476 11.76 25.44 -21.45
CA ILE A 476 13.08 24.80 -21.54
C ILE A 476 14.04 25.30 -20.44
N GLN A 477 13.86 26.50 -19.89
CA GLN A 477 14.69 26.97 -18.76
C GLN A 477 14.43 26.18 -17.47
N VAL A 478 13.21 25.67 -17.27
CA VAL A 478 12.82 24.92 -16.07
C VAL A 478 12.64 23.42 -16.30
N ARG A 479 12.36 23.02 -17.53
CA ARG A 479 12.17 21.65 -18.02
C ARG A 479 12.88 21.48 -19.36
N PRO A 480 14.23 21.43 -19.39
CA PRO A 480 14.99 21.32 -20.63
C PRO A 480 14.67 20.08 -21.46
N ASP A 481 14.21 19.03 -20.80
CA ASP A 481 13.76 17.76 -21.37
C ASP A 481 12.57 17.92 -22.33
N MET A 482 11.71 18.92 -22.13
CA MET A 482 10.55 19.20 -23.01
C MET A 482 10.94 19.57 -24.45
N ASN A 483 12.18 20.04 -24.67
CA ASN A 483 12.72 20.29 -26.01
C ASN A 483 12.71 19.02 -26.87
N SER A 484 12.87 17.84 -26.26
CA SER A 484 12.84 16.57 -26.98
C SER A 484 11.45 16.26 -27.56
N ILE A 485 10.37 16.60 -26.84
CA ILE A 485 9.00 16.46 -27.35
C ILE A 485 8.77 17.43 -28.51
N GLN A 486 9.21 18.68 -28.38
CA GLN A 486 9.06 19.66 -29.46
C GLN A 486 9.78 19.21 -30.74
N LYS A 487 11.05 18.83 -30.63
CA LYS A 487 11.84 18.34 -31.78
C LYS A 487 11.18 17.14 -32.44
N ARG A 488 10.56 16.27 -31.65
CA ARG A 488 9.82 15.12 -32.16
C ARG A 488 8.58 15.53 -32.96
N LEU A 489 7.84 16.53 -32.50
CA LEU A 489 6.67 17.06 -33.21
C LEU A 489 7.02 17.76 -34.53
N GLU A 490 8.23 18.35 -34.63
CA GLU A 490 8.72 19.04 -35.82
C GLU A 490 9.19 18.10 -36.96
N ASP A 491 9.12 16.77 -36.77
CA ASP A 491 9.51 15.74 -37.75
C ASP A 491 10.91 15.96 -38.35
N HIS A 492 11.92 16.19 -37.49
CA HIS A 492 13.31 16.22 -37.96
C HIS A 492 13.79 14.77 -38.23
N PRO A 493 14.06 14.37 -39.49
CA PRO A 493 14.41 13.00 -39.87
C PRO A 493 15.86 12.63 -39.51
N ASP A 494 16.48 13.34 -38.56
CA ASP A 494 17.86 13.07 -38.16
C ASP A 494 17.86 11.89 -37.17
N THR A 495 18.27 10.72 -37.65
CA THR A 495 18.35 9.44 -36.93
C THR A 495 19.39 9.42 -35.80
N SER A 496 19.83 10.59 -35.32
CA SER A 496 20.84 10.78 -34.27
C SER A 496 20.25 11.24 -32.92
N PHE A 497 18.92 11.38 -32.82
CA PHE A 497 18.28 11.77 -31.56
C PHE A 497 18.22 10.60 -30.56
N ASN A 498 18.54 10.90 -29.29
CA ASN A 498 18.29 9.98 -28.18
C ASN A 498 16.78 9.63 -28.14
N PRO A 499 16.41 8.36 -27.89
CA PRO A 499 15.01 7.96 -27.73
C PRO A 499 14.36 8.78 -26.62
N LEU A 500 13.08 9.13 -26.80
CA LEU A 500 12.34 9.80 -25.73
C LEU A 500 12.30 8.89 -24.51
N ASN A 501 12.61 9.43 -23.33
CA ASN A 501 12.33 8.73 -22.08
C ASN A 501 10.82 8.46 -22.02
N GLN A 502 10.43 7.21 -21.73
CA GLN A 502 9.04 6.79 -21.57
C GLN A 502 8.24 7.73 -20.64
N GLN A 503 8.80 8.17 -19.52
CA GLN A 503 8.13 9.10 -18.59
C GLN A 503 7.88 10.48 -19.21
N LEU A 504 8.81 10.95 -20.05
CA LEU A 504 8.66 12.21 -20.77
C LEU A 504 7.60 12.09 -21.86
N LEU A 505 7.56 10.95 -22.55
CA LEU A 505 6.55 10.63 -23.55
C LEU A 505 5.15 10.54 -22.92
N GLU A 506 5.01 9.83 -21.79
CA GLU A 506 3.79 9.77 -20.99
C GLU A 506 3.34 11.16 -20.54
N TYR A 507 4.25 12.01 -20.08
CA TYR A 507 3.94 13.38 -19.70
C TYR A 507 3.41 14.20 -20.89
N GLY A 508 4.03 14.08 -22.07
CA GLY A 508 3.56 14.74 -23.30
C GLY A 508 2.17 14.26 -23.74
N ILE A 509 1.96 12.94 -23.74
CA ILE A 509 0.67 12.32 -24.05
C ILE A 509 -0.41 12.83 -23.09
N GLN A 510 -0.12 12.78 -21.79
CA GLN A 510 -1.03 13.25 -20.75
C GLN A 510 -1.43 14.70 -20.99
N LEU A 511 -0.44 15.56 -21.21
CA LEU A 511 -0.64 16.99 -21.42
C LEU A 511 -1.59 17.26 -22.59
N PHE A 512 -1.38 16.62 -23.74
CA PHE A 512 -2.23 16.83 -24.91
C PHE A 512 -3.65 16.27 -24.76
N ILE A 513 -3.83 15.17 -24.02
CA ILE A 513 -5.16 14.67 -23.65
C ILE A 513 -5.89 15.72 -22.79
N GLN A 514 -5.21 16.24 -21.78
CA GLN A 514 -5.80 17.19 -20.82
C GLN A 514 -6.18 18.52 -21.49
N THR A 515 -5.34 19.04 -22.39
CA THR A 515 -5.63 20.27 -23.16
C THR A 515 -6.62 20.03 -24.31
N GLY A 516 -6.81 18.79 -24.73
CA GLY A 516 -7.61 18.44 -25.91
C GLY A 516 -6.90 18.73 -27.23
N SER A 517 -5.57 18.82 -27.20
CA SER A 517 -4.73 19.08 -28.38
C SER A 517 -4.56 17.81 -29.24
N TRP A 518 -5.68 17.27 -29.73
CA TRP A 518 -5.73 15.94 -30.35
C TRP A 518 -4.87 15.80 -31.61
N ASN A 519 -4.80 16.84 -32.44
CA ASN A 519 -3.97 16.81 -33.65
C ASN A 519 -2.48 16.72 -33.31
N THR A 520 -2.05 17.45 -32.29
CA THR A 520 -0.68 17.40 -31.78
C THR A 520 -0.36 16.05 -31.16
N LEU A 521 -1.31 15.46 -30.43
CA LEU A 521 -1.18 14.11 -29.89
C LEU A 521 -1.02 13.06 -30.99
N LEU A 522 -1.85 13.12 -32.04
CA LEU A 522 -1.75 12.21 -33.19
C LEU A 522 -0.44 12.39 -33.95
N ALA A 523 0.08 13.62 -34.06
CA ALA A 523 1.40 13.88 -34.64
C ALA A 523 2.52 13.24 -33.80
N LEU A 524 2.47 13.42 -32.47
CA LEU A 524 3.41 12.77 -31.55
C LEU A 524 3.41 11.26 -31.73
N PHE A 525 2.22 10.63 -31.80
CA PHE A 525 2.09 9.19 -32.02
C PHE A 525 2.67 8.72 -33.36
N ARG A 526 2.53 9.49 -34.43
CA ARG A 526 3.14 9.15 -35.73
C ARG A 526 4.68 9.19 -35.64
N HIS A 527 5.24 10.23 -35.03
CA HIS A 527 6.68 10.47 -35.01
C HIS A 527 7.43 9.67 -33.91
N SER A 528 6.72 9.20 -32.88
CA SER A 528 7.25 8.36 -31.80
C SER A 528 6.89 6.88 -31.96
N SER A 529 6.42 6.49 -33.14
CA SER A 529 5.84 5.18 -33.43
C SER A 529 6.68 3.98 -33.01
N SER A 530 7.99 4.01 -33.24
CA SER A 530 8.92 2.93 -32.89
C SER A 530 9.40 2.94 -31.44
N GLU A 531 9.01 3.96 -30.66
CA GLU A 531 9.49 4.21 -29.30
C GLU A 531 8.40 3.99 -28.24
N ILE A 532 7.12 3.86 -28.64
CA ILE A 532 6.00 3.71 -27.71
C ILE A 532 5.74 2.23 -27.43
N HIS A 533 5.85 1.85 -26.15
CA HIS A 533 5.20 0.65 -25.63
C HIS A 533 3.81 1.06 -25.12
N TRP A 534 2.77 0.79 -25.90
CA TRP A 534 1.42 1.30 -25.62
C TRP A 534 0.79 0.66 -24.39
N SER A 535 1.10 -0.62 -24.19
CA SER A 535 0.66 -1.42 -23.05
C SER A 535 1.18 -0.92 -21.69
N THR A 536 2.22 -0.08 -21.67
CA THR A 536 2.80 0.45 -20.42
C THR A 536 2.22 1.81 -20.04
N LEU A 537 1.42 2.43 -20.90
CA LEU A 537 0.83 3.73 -20.62
C LEU A 537 -0.09 3.65 -19.39
N PRO A 538 -0.07 4.67 -18.50
CA PRO A 538 -0.98 4.75 -17.36
C PRO A 538 -2.45 4.55 -17.78
N GLN A 539 -3.19 3.73 -17.03
CA GLN A 539 -4.57 3.40 -17.39
C GLN A 539 -5.51 4.62 -17.42
N SER A 540 -5.22 5.69 -16.68
CA SER A 540 -5.96 6.95 -16.78
C SER A 540 -5.73 7.68 -18.11
N ILE A 541 -4.53 7.57 -18.69
CA ILE A 541 -4.20 8.07 -20.04
C ILE A 541 -4.98 7.25 -21.08
N LEU A 542 -4.95 5.92 -20.98
CA LEU A 542 -5.75 5.04 -21.85
C LEU A 542 -7.24 5.43 -21.80
N ALA A 543 -7.80 5.61 -20.60
CA ALA A 543 -9.19 6.04 -20.47
C ALA A 543 -9.48 7.38 -21.16
N GLY A 544 -8.55 8.34 -21.08
CA GLY A 544 -8.65 9.62 -21.80
C GLY A 544 -8.65 9.45 -23.33
N LEU A 545 -7.81 8.55 -23.85
CA LEU A 545 -7.79 8.21 -25.28
C LEU A 545 -9.09 7.52 -25.72
N LEU A 546 -9.60 6.58 -24.93
CA LEU A 546 -10.88 5.90 -25.17
C LEU A 546 -12.09 6.84 -25.07
N GLN A 547 -11.93 8.02 -24.47
CA GLN A 547 -12.96 9.06 -24.39
C GLN A 547 -12.71 10.22 -25.38
N SER A 548 -11.67 10.13 -26.21
CA SER A 548 -11.40 11.13 -27.26
C SER A 548 -12.50 11.11 -28.35
N PRO A 549 -12.63 12.17 -29.17
CA PRO A 549 -13.60 12.19 -30.27
C PRO A 549 -13.42 11.00 -31.22
N GLN A 550 -14.51 10.46 -31.77
CA GLN A 550 -14.47 9.27 -32.62
C GLN A 550 -13.46 9.36 -33.79
N ALA A 551 -13.32 10.52 -34.42
CA ALA A 551 -12.35 10.74 -35.49
C ALA A 551 -10.89 10.66 -35.02
N VAL A 552 -10.62 10.97 -33.75
CA VAL A 552 -9.30 10.84 -33.11
C VAL A 552 -9.02 9.38 -32.81
N GLN A 553 -10.01 8.66 -32.26
CA GLN A 553 -9.91 7.23 -31.99
C GLN A 553 -9.59 6.43 -33.27
N GLN A 554 -10.30 6.71 -34.36
CA GLN A 554 -10.07 6.06 -35.65
C GLN A 554 -8.66 6.31 -36.20
N GLN A 555 -8.19 7.56 -36.16
CA GLN A 555 -6.83 7.88 -36.59
C GLN A 555 -5.78 7.24 -35.69
N TRP A 556 -6.01 7.22 -34.39
CA TRP A 556 -5.13 6.55 -33.44
C TRP A 556 -5.06 5.03 -33.70
N CYS A 557 -6.20 4.39 -33.95
CA CYS A 557 -6.27 2.98 -34.32
C CYS A 557 -5.48 2.70 -35.61
N GLN A 558 -5.64 3.55 -36.63
CA GLN A 558 -4.88 3.45 -37.88
C GLN A 558 -3.38 3.63 -37.67
N ILE A 559 -2.97 4.58 -36.84
CA ILE A 559 -1.55 4.78 -36.49
C ILE A 559 -1.01 3.51 -35.82
N PHE A 560 -1.72 2.95 -34.84
CA PHE A 560 -1.31 1.72 -34.17
C PHE A 560 -1.14 0.56 -35.16
N LEU A 561 -2.09 0.37 -36.08
CA LEU A 561 -2.02 -0.68 -37.10
C LEU A 561 -0.86 -0.47 -38.08
N GLN A 562 -0.64 0.76 -38.57
CA GLN A 562 0.47 1.08 -39.47
C GLN A 562 1.85 0.87 -38.81
N GLN A 563 1.95 1.13 -37.50
CA GLN A 563 3.15 0.84 -36.72
C GLN A 563 3.46 -0.65 -36.68
N GLN A 564 2.42 -1.47 -36.51
CA GLN A 564 2.57 -2.91 -36.61
C GLN A 564 2.97 -3.30 -38.04
N GLU A 565 2.46 -2.71 -39.12
CA GLU A 565 2.85 -3.07 -40.49
C GLU A 565 4.30 -2.66 -40.89
N HIS A 566 4.78 -1.46 -40.51
CA HIS A 566 6.12 -0.97 -40.89
C HIS A 566 7.27 -1.71 -40.19
N HIS A 567 7.01 -2.44 -39.11
CA HIS A 567 7.97 -3.41 -38.54
C HIS A 567 8.11 -4.71 -39.37
N TYR A 568 7.32 -4.89 -40.43
CA TYR A 568 7.25 -6.15 -41.20
C TYR A 568 7.69 -6.01 -42.67
N SER A 569 7.89 -4.79 -43.21
CA SER A 569 8.13 -4.60 -44.66
C SER A 569 9.59 -4.49 -45.10
N ASP A 570 10.55 -4.40 -44.18
CA ASP A 570 11.99 -4.34 -44.51
C ASP A 570 12.71 -5.63 -44.08
N ASP A 571 12.56 -6.72 -44.87
CA ASP A 571 13.72 -7.54 -45.28
C ASP A 571 13.30 -8.73 -46.15
N GLN A 572 13.83 -8.75 -47.37
CA GLN A 572 14.04 -9.99 -48.12
C GLN A 572 15.38 -10.57 -47.67
N THR A 573 15.33 -11.73 -47.01
CA THR A 573 16.41 -12.71 -46.76
C THR A 573 17.00 -12.80 -45.32
N HIS A 574 16.79 -13.98 -44.73
CA HIS A 574 17.48 -14.63 -43.61
C HIS A 574 17.32 -14.08 -42.18
N GLU A 575 16.39 -14.73 -41.45
CA GLU A 575 16.46 -15.13 -40.04
C GLU A 575 17.20 -14.18 -39.06
N GLN A 576 16.50 -13.14 -38.60
CA GLN A 576 16.56 -12.68 -37.19
C GLN A 576 15.35 -11.77 -36.86
N THR A 577 14.29 -12.41 -36.38
CA THR A 577 13.20 -11.95 -35.49
C THR A 577 13.18 -10.46 -35.08
N ARG A 578 12.10 -9.74 -35.43
CA ARG A 578 11.51 -8.62 -34.66
C ARG A 578 10.12 -8.26 -35.17
N VAL A 579 9.14 -9.01 -34.67
CA VAL A 579 7.70 -8.77 -34.82
C VAL A 579 7.13 -8.84 -33.41
N SER A 580 6.32 -7.86 -32.97
CA SER A 580 5.75 -7.90 -31.62
C SER A 580 4.78 -9.09 -31.48
N SER A 581 5.23 -10.14 -30.79
CA SER A 581 4.41 -11.24 -30.28
C SER A 581 3.78 -10.90 -28.92
N ASP A 582 3.70 -9.62 -28.59
CA ASP A 582 3.32 -9.14 -27.28
C ASP A 582 1.80 -9.11 -27.14
N ILE A 583 1.28 -10.00 -26.30
CA ILE A 583 -0.15 -10.14 -26.02
C ILE A 583 -0.70 -8.88 -25.34
N SER A 584 0.13 -8.16 -24.58
CA SER A 584 -0.27 -6.91 -23.91
C SER A 584 -0.59 -5.80 -24.92
N GLU A 585 0.22 -5.68 -25.98
CA GLU A 585 0.01 -4.74 -27.08
C GLU A 585 -1.26 -5.09 -27.88
N TRP A 586 -1.52 -6.39 -28.10
CA TRP A 586 -2.76 -6.82 -28.75
C TRP A 586 -4.00 -6.54 -27.89
N LEU A 587 -3.97 -6.81 -26.58
CA LEU A 587 -5.08 -6.50 -25.67
C LEU A 587 -5.33 -4.98 -25.59
N TYR A 588 -4.25 -4.19 -25.61
CA TYR A 588 -4.34 -2.75 -25.71
C TYR A 588 -5.04 -2.33 -27.00
N TYR A 589 -4.57 -2.81 -28.16
CA TYR A 589 -5.20 -2.59 -29.46
C TYR A 589 -6.67 -3.01 -29.48
N ALA A 590 -7.00 -4.16 -28.89
CA ALA A 590 -8.37 -4.64 -28.81
C ALA A 590 -9.28 -3.65 -28.06
N SER A 591 -8.75 -2.97 -27.05
CA SER A 591 -9.44 -1.88 -26.35
C SER A 591 -9.70 -0.69 -27.27
N ILE A 592 -8.74 -0.34 -28.14
CA ILE A 592 -8.86 0.73 -29.14
C ILE A 592 -9.91 0.39 -30.19
N ALA A 593 -9.79 -0.79 -30.80
CA ALA A 593 -10.69 -1.26 -31.85
C ALA A 593 -12.13 -1.27 -31.35
N GLN A 594 -12.36 -1.75 -30.12
CA GLN A 594 -13.68 -1.71 -29.49
C GLN A 594 -14.22 -0.29 -29.38
N ALA A 595 -13.41 0.68 -28.96
CA ALA A 595 -13.83 2.08 -28.86
C ALA A 595 -14.20 2.66 -30.25
N CYS A 596 -13.54 2.20 -31.31
CA CYS A 596 -13.86 2.58 -32.69
C CYS A 596 -15.11 1.87 -33.25
N GLY A 597 -15.68 0.90 -32.53
CA GLY A 597 -16.77 0.05 -33.02
C GLY A 597 -16.30 -1.04 -34.01
N GLU A 598 -15.01 -1.36 -33.98
CA GLU A 598 -14.37 -2.35 -34.84
C GLU A 598 -14.10 -3.66 -34.08
N ILE A 599 -14.10 -4.77 -34.81
CA ILE A 599 -13.63 -6.05 -34.26
C ILE A 599 -12.11 -6.06 -34.39
N PRO A 600 -11.35 -6.23 -33.30
CA PRO A 600 -9.90 -6.22 -33.37
C PRO A 600 -9.40 -7.32 -34.28
N GLU A 601 -8.43 -7.02 -35.12
CA GLU A 601 -7.72 -8.06 -35.89
C GLU A 601 -6.74 -8.83 -34.99
N LEU A 602 -6.54 -10.11 -35.32
CA LEU A 602 -5.58 -10.99 -34.66
C LEU A 602 -4.72 -11.64 -35.73
N ASN A 603 -3.40 -11.52 -35.63
CA ASN A 603 -2.47 -12.16 -36.55
C ASN A 603 -2.22 -13.64 -36.16
N GLU A 604 -1.78 -14.45 -37.12
CA GLU A 604 -1.60 -15.91 -36.92
C GLU A 604 -0.60 -16.24 -35.79
N ARG A 605 0.46 -15.43 -35.60
CA ARG A 605 1.49 -15.67 -34.56
C ARG A 605 0.98 -15.42 -33.14
N ILE A 606 0.22 -14.34 -32.92
CA ILE A 606 -0.39 -14.04 -31.62
C ILE A 606 -1.51 -15.07 -31.37
N GLU A 607 -2.28 -15.44 -32.40
CA GLU A 607 -3.25 -16.53 -32.27
C GLU A 607 -2.60 -17.86 -31.84
N GLU A 608 -1.49 -18.25 -32.47
CA GLU A 608 -0.71 -19.43 -32.08
C GLU A 608 -0.20 -19.32 -30.63
N SER A 609 0.35 -18.17 -30.24
CA SER A 609 0.82 -17.91 -28.86
C SER A 609 -0.31 -18.05 -27.84
N LEU A 610 -1.46 -17.41 -28.10
CA LEU A 610 -2.65 -17.48 -27.26
C LEU A 610 -3.21 -18.92 -27.16
N CYS A 611 -3.18 -19.69 -28.24
CA CYS A 611 -3.63 -21.10 -28.25
C CYS A 611 -2.78 -22.01 -27.36
N HIS A 612 -1.50 -21.68 -27.15
CA HIS A 612 -0.59 -22.43 -26.29
C HIS A 612 -0.47 -21.85 -24.88
N SER A 613 -1.20 -20.77 -24.59
CA SER A 613 -1.16 -20.11 -23.30
C SER A 613 -1.76 -20.98 -22.19
N ARG A 614 -1.18 -20.84 -20.99
CA ARG A 614 -1.74 -21.37 -19.75
C ARG A 614 -2.40 -20.30 -18.89
N GLU A 615 -2.34 -19.04 -19.33
CA GLU A 615 -2.88 -17.89 -18.61
C GLU A 615 -4.38 -17.74 -18.93
N VAL A 616 -5.20 -17.75 -17.89
CA VAL A 616 -6.67 -17.72 -18.02
C VAL A 616 -7.13 -16.49 -18.81
N ILE A 617 -6.55 -15.33 -18.53
CA ILE A 617 -6.92 -14.07 -19.19
C ILE A 617 -6.66 -14.13 -20.70
N GLN A 618 -5.53 -14.71 -21.10
CA GLN A 618 -5.17 -14.86 -22.51
C GLN A 618 -6.13 -15.80 -23.24
N LEU A 619 -6.50 -16.92 -22.60
CA LEU A 619 -7.47 -17.86 -23.14
C LEU A 619 -8.88 -17.25 -23.24
N VAL A 620 -9.29 -16.46 -22.25
CA VAL A 620 -10.56 -15.72 -22.28
C VAL A 620 -10.56 -14.70 -23.42
N ALA A 621 -9.48 -13.94 -23.59
CA ALA A 621 -9.33 -12.97 -24.66
C ALA A 621 -9.46 -13.62 -26.04
N LEU A 622 -8.75 -14.74 -26.26
CA LEU A 622 -8.83 -15.49 -27.51
C LEU A 622 -10.24 -16.04 -27.77
N ALA A 623 -10.87 -16.64 -26.75
CA ALA A 623 -12.22 -17.18 -26.86
C ALA A 623 -13.23 -16.08 -27.21
N TYR A 624 -13.13 -14.93 -26.55
CA TYR A 624 -13.99 -13.78 -26.81
C TYR A 624 -13.81 -13.22 -28.23
N TYR A 625 -12.56 -13.04 -28.66
CA TYR A 625 -12.26 -12.66 -30.04
C TYR A 625 -12.88 -13.63 -31.06
N LYS A 626 -12.71 -14.94 -30.87
CA LYS A 626 -13.28 -15.95 -31.78
C LYS A 626 -14.80 -15.89 -31.81
N LEU A 627 -15.47 -15.67 -30.67
CA LEU A 627 -16.91 -15.49 -30.63
C LEU A 627 -17.35 -14.25 -31.42
N LEU A 628 -16.68 -13.10 -31.23
CA LEU A 628 -16.98 -11.86 -31.96
C LEU A 628 -16.88 -12.01 -33.49
N ARG A 629 -15.96 -12.85 -33.98
CA ARG A 629 -15.82 -13.14 -35.42
C ARG A 629 -16.95 -14.01 -35.97
N VAL A 630 -17.60 -14.81 -35.13
CA VAL A 630 -18.68 -15.73 -35.51
C VAL A 630 -20.05 -15.05 -35.39
N ASP A 631 -20.20 -14.05 -34.50
CA ASP A 631 -21.46 -13.32 -34.28
C ASP A 631 -22.16 -12.82 -35.55
N PRO A 632 -21.46 -12.14 -36.49
CA PRO A 632 -22.12 -11.56 -37.66
C PRO A 632 -22.74 -12.62 -38.58
N ILE A 633 -22.32 -13.89 -38.43
CA ILE A 633 -22.75 -15.04 -39.22
C ILE A 633 -23.90 -15.80 -38.53
N HIS A 634 -23.95 -15.79 -37.19
CA HIS A 634 -24.85 -16.64 -36.40
C HIS A 634 -25.59 -15.88 -35.27
N THR A 635 -25.97 -14.63 -35.53
CA THR A 635 -26.61 -13.67 -34.58
C THR A 635 -27.79 -14.22 -33.75
N SER A 636 -28.53 -15.20 -34.28
CA SER A 636 -29.71 -15.79 -33.59
C SER A 636 -29.39 -16.82 -32.49
N TYR A 637 -28.15 -17.29 -32.35
CA TYR A 637 -27.85 -18.47 -31.52
C TYR A 637 -26.75 -18.27 -30.47
N ILE A 638 -25.97 -17.20 -30.54
CA ILE A 638 -24.84 -16.99 -29.63
C ILE A 638 -25.06 -15.67 -28.88
N PRO A 639 -25.55 -15.70 -27.63
CA PRO A 639 -25.53 -14.52 -26.78
C PRO A 639 -24.07 -14.23 -26.42
N ILE A 640 -23.41 -13.37 -27.19
CA ILE A 640 -22.08 -12.87 -26.84
C ILE A 640 -22.30 -11.78 -25.79
N GLY A 641 -22.09 -12.12 -24.53
CA GLY A 641 -21.98 -11.10 -23.48
C GLY A 641 -20.86 -10.12 -23.83
N SER A 642 -20.98 -8.86 -23.45
CA SER A 642 -19.94 -7.86 -23.72
C SER A 642 -18.81 -7.99 -22.70
N ILE A 643 -17.71 -8.62 -23.06
CA ILE A 643 -16.46 -8.45 -22.30
C ILE A 643 -15.90 -7.06 -22.64
N CYS A 644 -15.56 -6.30 -21.61
CA CYS A 644 -14.92 -5.00 -21.74
C CYS A 644 -13.43 -5.23 -21.99
N TRP A 645 -12.95 -5.05 -23.23
CA TRP A 645 -11.53 -5.21 -23.58
C TRP A 645 -10.61 -4.35 -22.71
N PRO A 646 -10.95 -3.08 -22.38
CA PRO A 646 -10.17 -2.29 -21.44
C PRO A 646 -9.96 -2.93 -20.07
N LEU A 647 -11.00 -3.57 -19.51
CA LEU A 647 -10.92 -4.25 -18.22
C LEU A 647 -10.15 -5.57 -18.32
N LEU A 648 -10.28 -6.28 -19.44
CA LEU A 648 -9.49 -7.49 -19.70
C LEU A 648 -7.99 -7.17 -19.83
N PHE A 649 -7.65 -6.11 -20.55
CA PHE A 649 -6.30 -5.56 -20.63
C PHE A 649 -5.78 -5.17 -19.25
N ARG A 650 -6.59 -4.47 -18.44
CA ARG A 650 -6.24 -4.13 -17.06
C ARG A 650 -5.90 -5.37 -16.23
N SER A 651 -6.74 -6.40 -16.24
CA SER A 651 -6.46 -7.62 -15.46
C SER A 651 -5.18 -8.30 -15.91
N TYR A 652 -4.87 -8.28 -17.21
CA TYR A 652 -3.63 -8.82 -17.77
C TYR A 652 -2.38 -8.12 -17.23
N ILE A 653 -2.37 -6.79 -17.22
CA ILE A 653 -1.20 -6.00 -16.76
C ILE A 653 -1.13 -5.85 -15.23
N SER A 654 -2.14 -6.33 -14.50
CA SER A 654 -2.20 -6.31 -13.04
C SER A 654 -1.67 -7.59 -12.39
N ILE A 655 -1.29 -8.59 -13.20
CA ILE A 655 -0.50 -9.77 -12.81
C ILE A 655 0.96 -9.36 -12.71
#